data_AF-F0WIS1-F1
#
_entry.id   AF-F0WIS1-F1
#
_cell.length_a   1.000
_cell.length_b   1.000
_cell.length_c   1.000
_cell.angle_alpha   90.00
_cell.angle_beta   90.00
_cell.angle_gamma   90.00
#
_symmetry.space_group_name_H-M   'P 1'
#
loop_
_entity.id
_entity.type
_entity.pdbx_description
1 polymer ?
#
loop_
_entity_poly.entity_id
_entity_poly.type
_entity_poly.pdbx_seq_one_letter_code
_entity_poly.pdbx_strand_id
1 'polypeptide(L)'
;MLSISRRHAIQYVHRPATSFKRYSSQKFSFLRQLGIEEENCGVYDGGWFGNGPILKSVNPTDNTTIASVRGGNQNDYEKVIGAMDSAKSSWTQTPAPLRGEVVRQIGDELRQNKSLLGKLISLEMGKIHVEALGEVQEAIDICDFAVGLSRALNGSIIPSERPGHFMMERYNPLKGHVGIITAFNFPCAVLFWNAALSLVCGNTHIWKPSESLSLTSIACNKIITRALERNGFPGAISSLICGEGATIGEALVQDKRVELVSFTGSTKVGRHVNQVLASRFGKSILELGGNNAMIVHKDADLEMALRATLFSAVGTAGQRCTSLRRLYLHSDIYEQFLQRLVSAYKNVRVGSPLKDGVLCGPLHNKEAVKKYLEGVETIKKQGGKVLTGGKRVEGDGNFVEPTVVAISHDAPIVQQEIFAPILYVMSVNSLGEAIERNNDVPQGLSSSLFTAKQAAIFKWTGPDGSDCGIVNVNIGPSGAEIGGAFGGEKDTGGGRESGSDVWKQYMRRSTCTINHSDDLPLAQGIDFKSLKEKKRLEFDELLPSIKPPCYGPEYRNRVREKHDQTSIYVTGPPFIALPEIFGLESGRIRTDADRLGELGYAVVLVDLTDGDYVKEVDDTLPTWIRKHLWDSTIIRHLQDAIDYMKGEVHVERMMSYGYCWGAWVGSHLSAMENTPILGHVSFHPSWIVENILNGEGAVNELAKTIRAPQLLLSAGDDPDFIQRDGSVHKILIALGTIGQYCDVHDYPTMKHGWVTRGDLSDPDTHDAVFRAWHEDALPFIKELCPV
;
A
#
# COMPACT_ATOMS: atom_id res chain seq x y z
N MET A 1 2.58 -15.06 26.22
CA MET A 1 1.62 -14.91 25.09
C MET A 1 2.34 -14.64 23.76
N LEU A 2 3.34 -15.47 23.41
CA LEU A 2 4.02 -15.45 22.10
C LEU A 2 4.17 -16.90 21.65
N SER A 3 3.05 -17.51 21.25
CA SER A 3 3.02 -18.84 20.63
C SER A 3 1.97 -18.94 19.54
N ILE A 4 1.68 -17.83 18.86
CA ILE A 4 0.81 -17.84 17.68
C ILE A 4 1.70 -18.02 16.44
N SER A 5 1.77 -19.29 16.02
CA SER A 5 1.98 -19.78 14.66
C SER A 5 3.08 -19.11 13.81
N ARG A 6 4.32 -19.61 13.95
CA ARG A 6 5.35 -19.60 12.88
C ARG A 6 5.05 -20.68 11.82
N ARG A 7 3.85 -20.68 11.24
CA ARG A 7 3.53 -21.51 10.07
C ARG A 7 3.07 -20.55 8.98
N HIS A 8 3.63 -20.68 7.78
CA HIS A 8 3.62 -19.75 6.62
C HIS A 8 4.79 -18.76 6.54
N ALA A 9 6.02 -19.25 6.69
CA ALA A 9 7.14 -18.64 5.97
C ALA A 9 7.10 -19.19 4.54
N ILE A 10 6.49 -18.45 3.61
CA ILE A 10 6.69 -18.71 2.18
C ILE A 10 8.18 -18.42 1.92
N GLN A 11 8.94 -19.41 1.45
CA GLN A 11 10.29 -19.18 0.97
C GLN A 11 10.19 -18.31 -0.28
N TYR A 12 10.37 -16.99 -0.13
CA TYR A 12 10.58 -16.11 -1.26
C TYR A 12 11.91 -16.48 -1.91
N VAL A 13 11.86 -16.89 -3.18
CA VAL A 13 13.05 -17.23 -3.95
C VAL A 13 13.91 -15.98 -4.09
N HIS A 14 15.02 -15.94 -3.36
CA HIS A 14 16.03 -14.89 -3.51
C HIS A 14 16.54 -14.92 -4.95
N ARG A 15 16.30 -13.85 -5.72
CA ARG A 15 17.00 -13.67 -6.99
C ARG A 15 18.49 -13.45 -6.68
N PRO A 16 19.42 -14.19 -7.30
CA PRO A 16 20.84 -13.99 -7.07
C PRO A 16 21.21 -12.55 -7.47
N ALA A 17 21.95 -11.87 -6.61
CA ALA A 17 22.46 -10.54 -6.92
C ALA A 17 23.38 -10.62 -8.16
N THR A 18 23.19 -9.70 -9.11
CA THR A 18 24.20 -9.41 -10.13
C THR A 18 25.50 -9.02 -9.42
N SER A 19 26.55 -9.83 -9.58
CA SER A 19 27.85 -9.58 -8.97
C SER A 19 28.59 -8.48 -9.74
N PHE A 20 28.82 -7.32 -9.13
CA PHE A 20 29.75 -6.32 -9.66
C PHE A 20 31.14 -6.47 -9.03
N LYS A 21 32.08 -5.64 -9.51
CA LYS A 21 33.44 -5.60 -8.96
C LYS A 21 33.39 -5.08 -7.52
N ARG A 22 34.03 -5.82 -6.61
CA ARG A 22 34.24 -5.39 -5.22
C ARG A 22 34.90 -4.02 -5.18
N TYR A 23 34.46 -3.19 -4.23
CA TYR A 23 35.04 -1.87 -4.02
C TYR A 23 36.56 -1.94 -3.77
N SER A 24 37.33 -1.24 -4.59
CA SER A 24 38.80 -1.37 -4.68
C SER A 24 39.57 -0.34 -3.84
N SER A 25 38.99 0.83 -3.54
CA SER A 25 39.68 1.90 -2.80
C SER A 25 39.95 1.50 -1.35
N GLN A 26 41.24 1.50 -0.96
CA GLN A 26 41.66 1.25 0.42
C GLN A 26 41.26 2.41 1.36
N LYS A 27 41.24 3.64 0.84
CA LYS A 27 40.90 4.87 1.60
C LYS A 27 39.49 4.83 2.19
N PHE A 28 38.54 4.24 1.46
CA PHE A 28 37.14 4.12 1.89
C PHE A 28 36.70 2.66 2.04
N SER A 29 37.60 1.81 2.54
CA SER A 29 37.37 0.36 2.70
C SER A 29 36.16 0.00 3.57
N PHE A 30 35.68 0.91 4.44
CA PHE A 30 34.48 0.75 5.25
C PHE A 30 33.19 0.61 4.41
N LEU A 31 33.17 1.12 3.18
CA LEU A 31 32.04 1.01 2.26
C LEU A 31 31.67 -0.45 1.96
N ARG A 32 32.66 -1.36 1.99
CA ARG A 32 32.42 -2.80 1.82
C ARG A 32 31.56 -3.40 2.94
N GLN A 33 31.64 -2.85 4.16
CA GLN A 33 30.84 -3.31 5.29
C GLN A 33 29.36 -2.89 5.17
N LEU A 34 29.09 -1.82 4.41
CA LEU A 34 27.74 -1.41 4.01
C LEU A 34 27.26 -2.13 2.74
N GLY A 35 28.07 -3.05 2.19
CA GLY A 35 27.77 -3.75 0.96
C GLY A 35 27.75 -2.84 -0.26
N ILE A 36 28.56 -1.78 -0.28
CA ILE A 36 28.76 -0.90 -1.43
C ILE A 36 29.91 -1.45 -2.30
N GLU A 37 29.67 -1.48 -3.60
CA GLU A 37 30.56 -1.95 -4.67
C GLU A 37 31.00 -0.77 -5.57
N GLU A 38 31.88 -1.02 -6.55
CA GLU A 38 32.29 0.05 -7.49
C GLU A 38 31.11 0.56 -8.33
N GLU A 39 30.26 -0.37 -8.79
CA GLU A 39 28.98 -0.13 -9.43
C GLU A 39 27.90 -0.87 -8.63
N ASN A 40 26.78 -0.22 -8.35
CA ASN A 40 25.72 -0.77 -7.51
C ASN A 40 24.39 -0.75 -8.26
N CYS A 41 23.53 -1.74 -8.02
CA CYS A 41 22.13 -1.69 -8.44
C CYS A 41 21.37 -0.60 -7.66
N GLY A 42 20.65 0.27 -8.37
CA GLY A 42 19.86 1.35 -7.80
C GLY A 42 18.38 1.04 -7.65
N VAL A 43 17.91 -0.16 -8.01
CA VAL A 43 16.51 -0.56 -7.93
C VAL A 43 16.36 -1.79 -7.04
N TYR A 44 15.34 -1.78 -6.19
CA TYR A 44 15.01 -2.90 -5.32
C TYR A 44 13.49 -3.12 -5.25
N ASP A 45 13.05 -4.35 -5.57
CA ASP A 45 11.66 -4.83 -5.54
C ASP A 45 11.50 -6.12 -4.71
N GLY A 46 12.48 -6.45 -3.87
CA GLY A 46 12.70 -7.78 -3.30
C GLY A 46 13.98 -8.46 -3.82
N GLY A 47 14.49 -8.00 -4.97
CA GLY A 47 15.86 -8.25 -5.43
C GLY A 47 16.50 -6.97 -5.94
N TRP A 48 17.84 -6.93 -6.00
CA TRP A 48 18.59 -5.77 -6.50
C TRP A 48 18.79 -5.85 -8.02
N PHE A 49 18.43 -4.80 -8.74
CA PHE A 49 18.61 -4.66 -10.20
C PHE A 49 18.71 -3.19 -10.62
N GLY A 50 18.78 -2.93 -11.93
CA GLY A 50 18.69 -1.58 -12.49
C GLY A 50 19.05 -1.59 -13.97
N ASN A 51 18.21 -0.99 -14.81
CA ASN A 51 18.38 -0.95 -16.27
C ASN A 51 18.30 0.48 -16.82
N GLY A 52 18.42 1.48 -15.95
CA GLY A 52 18.46 2.90 -16.29
C GLY A 52 19.88 3.47 -16.41
N PRO A 53 19.98 4.81 -16.48
CA PRO A 53 21.26 5.53 -16.54
C PRO A 53 22.16 5.26 -15.34
N ILE A 54 23.47 5.37 -15.55
CA ILE A 54 24.46 5.28 -14.47
C ILE A 54 24.58 6.66 -13.80
N LEU A 55 24.23 6.70 -12.52
CA LEU A 55 24.42 7.84 -11.63
C LEU A 55 25.81 7.75 -10.98
N LYS A 56 26.47 8.90 -10.81
CA LYS A 56 27.74 9.00 -10.11
C LYS A 56 27.53 9.66 -8.76
N SER A 57 27.90 8.97 -7.69
CA SER A 57 27.99 9.56 -6.35
C SER A 57 29.34 10.24 -6.20
N VAL A 58 29.34 11.54 -5.88
CA VAL A 58 30.53 12.39 -5.87
C VAL A 58 30.79 12.92 -4.47
N ASN A 59 32.03 12.85 -4.00
CA ASN A 59 32.44 13.41 -2.72
C ASN A 59 32.55 14.94 -2.83
N PRO A 60 31.77 15.75 -2.11
CA PRO A 60 31.81 17.21 -2.21
C PRO A 60 33.10 17.84 -1.66
N THR A 61 33.91 17.07 -0.92
CA THR A 61 35.18 17.53 -0.35
C THR A 61 36.27 17.69 -1.41
N ASP A 62 36.25 16.86 -2.45
CA ASP A 62 37.30 16.82 -3.49
C ASP A 62 36.75 16.64 -4.92
N ASN A 63 35.43 16.56 -5.08
CA ASN A 63 34.71 16.33 -6.33
C ASN A 63 35.10 15.03 -7.06
N THR A 64 35.70 14.06 -6.36
CA THR A 64 36.00 12.74 -6.92
C THR A 64 34.78 11.80 -6.84
N THR A 65 34.66 10.86 -7.79
CA THR A 65 33.60 9.84 -7.74
C THR A 65 33.90 8.83 -6.64
N ILE A 66 32.91 8.60 -5.76
CA ILE A 66 32.99 7.60 -4.70
C ILE A 66 32.73 6.22 -5.29
N ALA A 67 31.60 6.04 -5.97
CA ALA A 67 31.15 4.86 -6.69
C ALA A 67 30.04 5.24 -7.70
N SER A 68 29.61 4.31 -8.54
CA SER A 68 28.47 4.47 -9.45
C SER A 68 27.26 3.64 -9.02
N VAL A 69 26.09 4.08 -9.48
CA VAL A 69 24.80 3.39 -9.27
C VAL A 69 24.08 3.30 -10.59
N ARG A 70 23.71 2.08 -11.00
CA ARG A 70 22.84 1.86 -12.16
C ARG A 70 21.39 2.07 -11.72
N GLY A 71 20.81 3.20 -12.11
CA GLY A 71 19.44 3.58 -11.74
C GLY A 71 18.37 2.75 -12.42
N GLY A 72 17.10 3.10 -12.17
CA GLY A 72 15.94 2.52 -12.84
C GLY A 72 15.50 3.31 -14.06
N ASN A 73 14.82 2.63 -14.98
CA ASN A 73 14.05 3.24 -16.06
C ASN A 73 12.53 3.04 -15.82
N GLN A 74 11.68 3.49 -16.76
CA GLN A 74 10.22 3.36 -16.63
C GLN A 74 9.76 1.90 -16.48
N ASN A 75 10.39 0.95 -17.19
CA ASN A 75 10.03 -0.47 -17.09
C ASN A 75 10.43 -1.05 -15.73
N ASP A 76 11.54 -0.59 -15.15
CA ASP A 76 11.92 -0.96 -13.79
C ASP A 76 10.93 -0.40 -12.76
N TYR A 77 10.45 0.83 -12.94
CA TYR A 77 9.40 1.41 -12.11
C TYR A 77 8.12 0.55 -12.11
N GLU A 78 7.63 0.15 -13.29
CA GLU A 78 6.44 -0.72 -13.38
C GLU A 78 6.65 -2.09 -12.70
N LYS A 79 7.84 -2.68 -12.84
CA LYS A 79 8.19 -3.92 -12.14
C LYS A 79 8.14 -3.75 -10.62
N VAL A 80 8.70 -2.66 -10.11
CA VAL A 80 8.68 -2.35 -8.68
C VAL A 80 7.24 -2.24 -8.18
N ILE A 81 6.38 -1.50 -8.88
CA ILE A 81 4.97 -1.37 -8.47
C ILE A 81 4.25 -2.72 -8.48
N GLY A 82 4.43 -3.54 -9.52
CA GLY A 82 3.83 -4.88 -9.57
C GLY A 82 4.28 -5.81 -8.42
N ALA A 83 5.55 -5.72 -8.02
CA ALA A 83 6.06 -6.44 -6.85
C ALA A 83 5.44 -5.93 -5.54
N MET A 84 5.26 -4.61 -5.41
CA MET A 84 4.60 -3.99 -4.26
C MET A 84 3.13 -4.39 -4.15
N ASP A 85 2.39 -4.42 -5.27
CA ASP A 85 1.00 -4.90 -5.32
C ASP A 85 0.89 -6.33 -4.77
N SER A 86 1.82 -7.19 -5.18
CA SER A 86 1.89 -8.59 -4.72
C SER A 86 2.18 -8.71 -3.22
N ALA A 87 3.01 -7.81 -2.66
CA ALA A 87 3.38 -7.82 -1.24
C ALA A 87 2.37 -7.13 -0.32
N LYS A 88 1.48 -6.31 -0.87
CA LYS A 88 0.65 -5.39 -0.09
C LYS A 88 -0.29 -6.09 0.89
N SER A 89 -1.00 -7.12 0.42
CA SER A 89 -2.05 -7.78 1.20
C SER A 89 -1.48 -8.42 2.47
N SER A 90 -0.35 -9.12 2.36
CA SER A 90 0.28 -9.78 3.51
C SER A 90 0.72 -8.77 4.58
N TRP A 91 1.25 -7.62 4.18
CA TRP A 91 1.65 -6.57 5.11
C TRP A 91 0.46 -5.85 5.75
N THR A 92 -0.54 -5.50 4.95
CA THR A 92 -1.76 -4.81 5.40
C THR A 92 -2.49 -5.62 6.47
N GLN A 93 -2.56 -6.94 6.30
CA GLN A 93 -3.23 -7.87 7.23
C GLN A 93 -2.41 -8.20 8.47
N THR A 94 -1.11 -7.86 8.50
CA THR A 94 -0.26 -8.07 9.68
C THR A 94 -0.67 -7.10 10.79
N PRO A 95 -1.01 -7.55 12.01
CA PRO A 95 -1.37 -6.66 13.12
C PRO A 95 -0.35 -5.54 13.38
N ALA A 96 -0.82 -4.32 13.67
CA ALA A 96 0.04 -3.16 13.85
C ALA A 96 1.18 -3.38 14.87
N PRO A 97 0.96 -4.01 16.05
CA PRO A 97 2.06 -4.28 16.98
C PRO A 97 3.14 -5.23 16.43
N LEU A 98 2.79 -6.16 15.53
CA LEU A 98 3.77 -7.04 14.88
C LEU A 98 4.56 -6.28 13.81
N ARG A 99 3.92 -5.34 13.11
CA ARG A 99 4.64 -4.39 12.23
C ARG A 99 5.59 -3.51 13.04
N GLY A 100 5.17 -3.06 14.23
CA GLY A 100 6.01 -2.35 15.19
C GLY A 100 7.25 -3.15 15.62
N GLU A 101 7.14 -4.46 15.83
CA GLU A 101 8.30 -5.31 16.13
C GLU A 101 9.31 -5.37 14.97
N VAL A 102 8.85 -5.39 13.72
CA VAL A 102 9.76 -5.29 12.56
C VAL A 102 10.46 -3.93 12.56
N VAL A 103 9.74 -2.83 12.80
CA VAL A 103 10.33 -1.48 12.88
C VAL A 103 11.33 -1.35 14.03
N ARG A 104 11.07 -1.98 15.18
CA ARG A 104 12.04 -2.08 16.28
C ARG A 104 13.36 -2.70 15.82
N GLN A 105 13.28 -3.79 15.07
CA GLN A 105 14.45 -4.48 14.52
C GLN A 105 15.18 -3.64 13.46
N ILE A 106 14.48 -2.83 12.68
CA ILE A 106 15.10 -1.84 11.79
C ILE A 106 15.92 -0.83 12.62
N GLY A 107 15.38 -0.36 13.74
CA GLY A 107 16.12 0.48 14.71
C GLY A 107 17.39 -0.19 15.22
N ASP A 108 17.35 -1.49 15.53
CA ASP A 108 18.54 -2.24 15.95
C ASP A 108 19.59 -2.39 14.85
N GLU A 109 19.16 -2.63 13.60
CA GLU A 109 20.05 -2.67 12.45
C GLU A 109 20.72 -1.30 12.21
N LEU A 110 19.98 -0.20 12.39
CA LEU A 110 20.53 1.15 12.35
C LEU A 110 21.57 1.37 13.46
N ARG A 111 21.29 0.96 14.70
CA ARG A 111 22.25 1.06 15.83
C ARG A 111 23.56 0.37 15.51
N GLN A 112 23.50 -0.83 14.95
CA GLN A 112 24.68 -1.61 14.56
C GLN A 112 25.49 -0.91 13.46
N ASN A 113 24.82 -0.20 12.55
CA ASN A 113 25.45 0.44 11.38
C ASN A 113 25.69 1.96 11.56
N LYS A 114 25.36 2.54 12.72
CA LYS A 114 25.37 3.99 12.97
C LYS A 114 26.67 4.67 12.57
N SER A 115 27.81 4.11 13.01
CA SER A 115 29.12 4.68 12.72
C SER A 115 29.45 4.64 11.21
N LEU A 116 29.13 3.53 10.54
CA LEU A 116 29.40 3.34 9.12
C LEU A 116 28.53 4.25 8.25
N LEU A 117 27.23 4.30 8.54
CA LEU A 117 26.29 5.21 7.87
C LEU A 117 26.68 6.67 8.11
N GLY A 118 27.04 7.06 9.33
CA GLY A 118 27.49 8.42 9.62
C GLY A 118 28.73 8.82 8.81
N LYS A 119 29.67 7.88 8.58
CA LYS A 119 30.82 8.14 7.70
C LYS A 119 30.40 8.27 6.23
N LEU A 120 29.50 7.42 5.75
CA LEU A 120 28.99 7.46 4.38
C LEU A 120 28.24 8.78 4.11
N ILE A 121 27.33 9.17 4.99
CA ILE A 121 26.59 10.43 4.88
C ILE A 121 27.55 11.62 4.84
N SER A 122 28.57 11.66 5.71
CA SER A 122 29.58 12.72 5.66
C SER A 122 30.40 12.71 4.38
N LEU A 123 30.70 11.53 3.83
CA LEU A 123 31.47 11.39 2.60
C LEU A 123 30.67 11.78 1.34
N GLU A 124 29.40 11.41 1.28
CA GLU A 124 28.54 11.58 0.09
C GLU A 124 27.74 12.89 0.14
N MET A 125 27.16 13.26 1.29
CA MET A 125 26.39 14.51 1.44
C MET A 125 27.30 15.71 1.72
N GLY A 126 28.29 15.55 2.61
CA GLY A 126 29.24 16.60 2.99
C GLY A 126 29.04 17.21 4.39
N LYS A 127 28.02 16.80 5.16
CA LYS A 127 27.84 17.27 6.54
C LYS A 127 28.88 16.68 7.49
N ILE A 128 29.23 17.42 8.54
CA ILE A 128 30.25 16.99 9.49
C ILE A 128 29.85 15.69 10.20
N HIS A 129 30.84 14.87 10.58
CA HIS A 129 30.61 13.51 11.06
C HIS A 129 29.65 13.42 12.26
N VAL A 130 29.74 14.36 13.21
CA VAL A 130 28.82 14.38 14.36
C VAL A 130 27.37 14.65 13.97
N GLU A 131 27.12 15.50 12.96
CA GLU A 131 25.76 15.72 12.44
C GLU A 131 25.23 14.49 11.71
N ALA A 132 26.09 13.80 10.95
CA ALA A 132 25.72 12.55 10.29
C ALA A 132 25.40 11.44 11.29
N LEU A 133 26.15 11.35 12.40
CA LEU A 133 25.82 10.44 13.50
C LEU A 133 24.51 10.82 14.19
N GLY A 134 24.25 12.12 14.34
CA GLY A 134 22.97 12.64 14.84
C GLY A 134 21.80 12.26 13.94
N GLU A 135 21.95 12.41 12.63
CA GLU A 135 20.91 12.04 11.66
C GLU A 135 20.55 10.55 11.73
N VAL A 136 21.55 9.67 11.84
CA VAL A 136 21.26 8.23 12.02
C VAL A 136 20.66 7.95 13.40
N GLN A 137 20.99 8.75 14.42
CA GLN A 137 20.33 8.65 15.72
C GLN A 137 18.85 9.01 15.62
N GLU A 138 18.49 10.06 14.89
CA GLU A 138 17.09 10.41 14.68
C GLU A 138 16.32 9.30 13.96
N ALA A 139 16.95 8.62 12.99
CA ALA A 139 16.38 7.44 12.35
C ALA A 139 16.16 6.26 13.33
N ILE A 140 17.05 6.08 14.31
CA ILE A 140 16.91 5.08 15.36
C ILE A 140 15.75 5.44 16.30
N ASP A 141 15.71 6.68 16.75
CA ASP A 141 14.76 7.14 17.75
C ASP A 141 13.33 7.18 17.21
N ILE A 142 13.13 7.50 15.92
CA ILE A 142 11.79 7.40 15.30
C ILE A 142 11.33 5.95 15.16
N CYS A 143 12.25 5.00 14.95
CA CYS A 143 11.89 3.59 14.95
C CYS A 143 11.34 3.19 16.32
N ASP A 144 12.00 3.58 17.41
CA ASP A 144 11.52 3.31 18.78
C ASP A 144 10.17 3.98 19.06
N PHE A 145 10.02 5.25 18.68
CA PHE A 145 8.75 5.97 18.80
C PHE A 145 7.63 5.24 18.06
N ALA A 146 7.90 4.78 16.83
CA ALA A 146 6.95 4.04 16.01
C ALA A 146 6.55 2.69 16.63
N VAL A 147 7.42 2.04 17.43
CA VAL A 147 7.05 0.84 18.21
C VAL A 147 5.93 1.15 19.19
N GLY A 148 6.08 2.22 19.98
CA GLY A 148 5.04 2.67 20.90
C GLY A 148 3.76 3.03 20.16
N LEU A 149 3.89 3.80 19.10
CA LEU A 149 2.77 4.23 18.26
C LEU A 149 2.02 3.07 17.61
N SER A 150 2.68 1.96 17.27
CA SER A 150 2.04 0.77 16.68
C SER A 150 0.94 0.15 17.56
N ARG A 151 0.94 0.49 18.86
CA ARG A 151 -0.08 0.09 19.85
C ARG A 151 -1.10 1.21 20.15
N ALA A 152 -0.95 2.37 19.52
CA ALA A 152 -1.71 3.58 19.75
C ALA A 152 -2.26 4.22 18.46
N LEU A 153 -2.35 3.46 17.36
CA LEU A 153 -3.05 3.85 16.12
C LEU A 153 -4.58 3.80 16.32
N ASN A 154 -5.06 4.58 17.29
CA ASN A 154 -6.41 4.53 17.80
C ASN A 154 -7.35 5.40 16.96
N GLY A 155 -8.58 4.92 16.78
CA GLY A 155 -9.72 5.77 16.42
C GLY A 155 -10.46 6.25 17.67
N SER A 156 -11.73 6.59 17.50
CA SER A 156 -12.61 7.06 18.58
C SER A 156 -13.91 6.26 18.61
N ILE A 157 -14.43 5.98 19.80
CA ILE A 157 -15.82 5.52 19.96
C ILE A 157 -16.66 6.77 20.23
N ILE A 158 -17.67 7.00 19.40
CA ILE A 158 -18.48 8.21 19.41
C ILE A 158 -19.88 7.83 19.88
N PRO A 159 -20.43 8.45 20.94
CA PRO A 159 -21.81 8.23 21.34
C PRO A 159 -22.75 8.58 20.19
N SER A 160 -23.53 7.60 19.72
CA SER A 160 -24.55 7.87 18.71
C SER A 160 -25.75 8.57 19.36
N GLU A 161 -26.33 9.54 18.66
CA GLU A 161 -27.61 10.15 19.02
C GLU A 161 -28.82 9.22 18.76
N ARG A 162 -28.59 8.10 18.05
CA ARG A 162 -29.64 7.16 17.63
C ARG A 162 -29.65 5.95 18.58
N PRO A 163 -30.79 5.60 19.20
CA PRO A 163 -30.91 4.35 19.95
C PRO A 163 -30.52 3.13 19.09
N GLY A 164 -29.89 2.13 19.70
CA GLY A 164 -29.49 0.90 19.00
C GLY A 164 -28.36 1.06 17.98
N HIS A 165 -27.69 2.22 17.93
CA HIS A 165 -26.58 2.47 17.01
C HIS A 165 -25.25 2.63 17.75
N PHE A 166 -24.24 1.93 17.25
CA PHE A 166 -22.85 2.10 17.64
C PHE A 166 -22.12 2.94 16.59
N MET A 167 -21.45 4.02 17.00
CA MET A 167 -20.65 4.86 16.09
C MET A 167 -19.18 4.84 16.50
N MET A 168 -18.30 4.68 15.51
CA MET A 168 -16.85 4.72 15.73
C MET A 168 -16.12 5.33 14.55
N GLU A 169 -14.97 5.92 14.83
CA GLU A 169 -13.96 6.28 13.85
C GLU A 169 -12.92 5.16 13.75
N ARG A 170 -12.61 4.72 12.52
CA ARG A 170 -11.55 3.74 12.26
C ARG A 170 -10.49 4.31 11.34
N TYR A 171 -9.25 3.94 11.60
CA TYR A 171 -8.12 4.17 10.70
C TYR A 171 -7.68 2.86 10.08
N ASN A 172 -7.54 2.85 8.76
CA ASN A 172 -7.00 1.72 8.01
C ASN A 172 -5.81 2.17 7.16
N PRO A 173 -4.89 1.25 6.79
CA PRO A 173 -3.84 1.54 5.83
C PRO A 173 -4.44 2.09 4.52
N LEU A 174 -3.63 2.86 3.79
CA LEU A 174 -4.01 3.38 2.48
C LEU A 174 -4.28 2.23 1.50
N LYS A 175 -5.22 2.44 0.57
CA LYS A 175 -5.56 1.46 -0.47
C LYS A 175 -4.52 1.45 -1.58
N GLY A 176 -3.85 2.57 -1.86
CA GLY A 176 -2.65 2.66 -2.70
C GLY A 176 -1.35 2.61 -1.89
N HIS A 177 -0.21 2.71 -2.55
CA HIS A 177 1.12 2.73 -1.93
C HIS A 177 1.50 4.13 -1.44
N VAL A 178 2.55 4.20 -0.63
CA VAL A 178 3.19 5.47 -0.25
C VAL A 178 4.42 5.71 -1.12
N GLY A 179 4.48 6.82 -1.83
CA GLY A 179 5.69 7.31 -2.49
C GLY A 179 6.46 8.20 -1.54
N ILE A 180 7.77 8.00 -1.41
CA ILE A 180 8.66 8.84 -0.61
C ILE A 180 9.70 9.43 -1.56
N ILE A 181 9.77 10.75 -1.65
CA ILE A 181 10.76 11.48 -2.45
C ILE A 181 11.54 12.39 -1.52
N THR A 182 12.85 12.16 -1.37
CA THR A 182 13.68 12.86 -0.38
C THR A 182 14.70 13.79 -1.02
N ALA A 183 14.98 14.90 -0.34
CA ALA A 183 16.04 15.83 -0.70
C ALA A 183 17.44 15.27 -0.36
N PHE A 184 18.47 16.01 -0.78
CA PHE A 184 19.87 15.63 -0.66
C PHE A 184 20.43 15.79 0.76
N ASN A 185 19.84 16.68 1.56
CA ASN A 185 20.48 17.23 2.74
C ASN A 185 20.26 16.41 4.03
N PHE A 186 19.20 15.60 4.09
CA PHE A 186 18.96 14.61 5.14
C PHE A 186 18.58 13.26 4.50
N PRO A 187 19.56 12.58 3.85
CA PRO A 187 19.29 11.38 3.06
C PRO A 187 18.90 10.15 3.89
N CYS A 188 19.02 10.20 5.22
CA CYS A 188 18.67 9.13 6.13
C CYS A 188 17.44 9.51 6.99
N ALA A 189 17.48 10.62 7.73
CA ALA A 189 16.43 10.93 8.72
C ALA A 189 15.04 11.07 8.07
N VAL A 190 14.92 11.83 6.98
CA VAL A 190 13.63 12.06 6.29
C VAL A 190 13.04 10.76 5.75
N LEU A 191 13.88 9.85 5.24
CA LEU A 191 13.42 8.50 4.86
C LEU A 191 12.80 7.83 6.09
N PHE A 192 13.53 7.74 7.20
CA PHE A 192 13.09 6.95 8.34
C PHE A 192 11.90 7.57 9.08
N TRP A 193 11.75 8.89 9.09
CA TRP A 193 10.53 9.55 9.57
C TRP A 193 9.29 9.09 8.81
N ASN A 194 9.39 8.98 7.48
CA ASN A 194 8.31 8.49 6.64
C ASN A 194 8.15 6.97 6.71
N ALA A 195 9.24 6.23 6.55
CA ALA A 195 9.24 4.78 6.43
C ALA A 195 8.78 4.12 7.74
N ALA A 196 9.22 4.58 8.91
CA ALA A 196 8.79 4.01 10.18
C ALA A 196 7.27 4.15 10.36
N LEU A 197 6.72 5.35 10.13
CA LEU A 197 5.27 5.61 10.20
C LEU A 197 4.50 4.83 9.13
N SER A 198 4.97 4.87 7.89
CA SER A 198 4.37 4.14 6.75
C SER A 198 4.24 2.65 7.07
N LEU A 199 5.32 2.02 7.57
CA LEU A 199 5.38 0.61 7.92
C LEU A 199 4.44 0.28 9.09
N VAL A 200 4.49 1.01 10.22
CA VAL A 200 3.59 0.71 11.35
C VAL A 200 2.13 0.97 11.02
N CYS A 201 1.84 1.92 10.14
CA CYS A 201 0.50 2.17 9.61
C CYS A 201 0.03 1.11 8.60
N GLY A 202 0.87 0.13 8.24
CA GLY A 202 0.51 -1.00 7.39
C GLY A 202 0.62 -0.74 5.89
N ASN A 203 1.36 0.29 5.49
CA ASN A 203 1.57 0.62 4.10
C ASN A 203 2.85 -0.03 3.56
N THR A 204 2.83 -0.32 2.27
CA THR A 204 4.03 -0.55 1.44
C THR A 204 4.47 0.78 0.84
N HIS A 205 5.77 1.00 0.65
CA HIS A 205 6.26 2.24 0.07
C HIS A 205 7.36 2.04 -0.99
N ILE A 206 7.46 3.03 -1.88
CA ILE A 206 8.54 3.17 -2.85
C ILE A 206 9.31 4.46 -2.58
N TRP A 207 10.63 4.34 -2.43
CA TRP A 207 11.52 5.46 -2.20
C TRP A 207 12.25 5.86 -3.48
N LYS A 208 12.15 7.13 -3.87
CA LYS A 208 12.99 7.76 -4.89
C LYS A 208 13.86 8.85 -4.24
N PRO A 209 15.12 8.57 -3.91
CA PRO A 209 16.02 9.54 -3.27
C PRO A 209 16.55 10.58 -4.26
N SER A 210 17.18 11.64 -3.74
CA SER A 210 18.03 12.51 -4.56
C SER A 210 19.13 11.70 -5.26
N GLU A 211 19.37 11.99 -6.54
CA GLU A 211 20.26 11.25 -7.42
C GLU A 211 21.71 11.25 -6.93
N SER A 212 22.14 12.34 -6.28
CA SER A 212 23.48 12.50 -5.75
C SER A 212 23.74 11.78 -4.42
N LEU A 213 22.72 11.15 -3.82
CA LEU A 213 22.80 10.44 -2.53
C LEU A 213 22.46 8.94 -2.68
N SER A 214 22.72 8.39 -3.86
CA SER A 214 22.30 7.03 -4.21
C SER A 214 22.98 5.95 -3.35
N LEU A 215 24.21 6.14 -2.87
CA LEU A 215 24.90 5.13 -2.04
C LEU A 215 24.33 5.06 -0.62
N THR A 216 24.12 6.21 0.01
CA THR A 216 23.43 6.31 1.31
C THR A 216 22.05 5.66 1.20
N SER A 217 21.37 5.86 0.07
CA SER A 217 20.04 5.30 -0.15
C SER A 217 20.04 3.78 -0.26
N ILE A 218 21.00 3.23 -1.00
CA ILE A 218 21.21 1.78 -1.06
C ILE A 218 21.50 1.21 0.33
N ALA A 219 22.38 1.84 1.11
CA ALA A 219 22.75 1.39 2.44
C ALA A 219 21.55 1.42 3.42
N CYS A 220 20.74 2.49 3.38
CA CYS A 220 19.53 2.60 4.21
C CYS A 220 18.47 1.56 3.82
N ASN A 221 18.24 1.35 2.51
CA ASN A 221 17.25 0.37 2.07
C ASN A 221 17.67 -1.06 2.44
N LYS A 222 18.97 -1.42 2.32
CA LYS A 222 19.49 -2.72 2.79
C LYS A 222 19.22 -2.95 4.29
N ILE A 223 19.26 -1.91 5.11
CA ILE A 223 18.95 -2.03 6.54
C ILE A 223 17.48 -2.38 6.77
N ILE A 224 16.57 -1.68 6.09
CA ILE A 224 15.12 -1.94 6.19
C ILE A 224 14.80 -3.35 5.70
N THR A 225 15.32 -3.72 4.53
CA THR A 225 14.94 -4.97 3.86
C THR A 225 15.49 -6.20 4.58
N ARG A 226 16.69 -6.13 5.17
CA ARG A 226 17.21 -7.21 6.03
C ARG A 226 16.28 -7.54 7.19
N ALA A 227 15.69 -6.52 7.84
CA ALA A 227 14.74 -6.74 8.92
C ALA A 227 13.43 -7.37 8.41
N LEU A 228 12.90 -6.92 7.26
CA LEU A 228 11.71 -7.50 6.63
C LEU A 228 11.92 -8.97 6.26
N GLU A 229 12.99 -9.24 5.50
CA GLU A 229 13.32 -10.58 4.98
C GLU A 229 13.61 -11.57 6.11
N ARG A 230 14.31 -11.15 7.18
CA ARG A 230 14.56 -11.98 8.37
C ARG A 230 13.27 -12.41 9.07
N ASN A 231 12.19 -11.63 8.95
CA ASN A 231 10.87 -11.95 9.50
C ASN A 231 9.95 -12.66 8.48
N GLY A 232 10.46 -13.04 7.31
CA GLY A 232 9.71 -13.76 6.28
C GLY A 232 8.76 -12.88 5.48
N PHE A 233 8.90 -11.55 5.54
CA PHE A 233 8.11 -10.62 4.74
C PHE A 233 8.78 -10.34 3.39
N PRO A 234 8.01 -10.11 2.31
CA PRO A 234 8.56 -9.65 1.04
C PRO A 234 9.32 -8.33 1.20
N GLY A 235 10.53 -8.25 0.66
CA GLY A 235 11.32 -7.02 0.62
C GLY A 235 10.61 -5.86 -0.09
N ALA A 236 9.76 -6.16 -1.08
CA ALA A 236 8.96 -5.17 -1.84
C ALA A 236 8.02 -4.30 -0.97
N ILE A 237 7.85 -4.61 0.32
CA ILE A 237 7.17 -3.71 1.26
C ILE A 237 7.90 -2.36 1.38
N SER A 238 9.23 -2.38 1.23
CA SER A 238 10.12 -1.21 1.19
C SER A 238 10.96 -1.25 -0.08
N SER A 239 10.41 -0.68 -1.15
CA SER A 239 11.06 -0.64 -2.46
C SER A 239 11.90 0.62 -2.64
N LEU A 240 12.94 0.54 -3.48
CA LEU A 240 13.83 1.65 -3.81
C LEU A 240 13.94 1.77 -5.33
N ILE A 241 13.93 3.01 -5.84
CA ILE A 241 14.30 3.30 -7.22
C ILE A 241 15.13 4.59 -7.30
N CYS A 242 16.44 4.45 -7.43
CA CYS A 242 17.33 5.54 -7.77
C CYS A 242 17.16 5.88 -9.26
N GLY A 243 16.85 7.12 -9.59
CA GLY A 243 16.67 7.56 -10.97
C GLY A 243 16.30 9.04 -11.02
N GLU A 244 16.28 9.62 -12.22
CA GLU A 244 16.09 11.07 -12.39
C GLU A 244 14.69 11.54 -12.00
N GLY A 245 14.57 12.75 -11.45
CA GLY A 245 13.30 13.36 -11.07
C GLY A 245 12.35 13.54 -12.27
N ALA A 246 12.87 13.97 -13.41
CA ALA A 246 12.07 14.23 -14.61
C ALA A 246 11.47 12.96 -15.25
N THR A 247 11.94 11.78 -14.88
CA THR A 247 11.44 10.50 -15.40
C THR A 247 10.79 9.69 -14.29
N ILE A 248 11.58 9.13 -13.37
CA ILE A 248 11.10 8.29 -12.28
C ILE A 248 10.27 9.08 -11.27
N GLY A 249 10.71 10.30 -10.93
CA GLY A 249 9.95 11.16 -10.03
C GLY A 249 8.58 11.53 -10.60
N GLU A 250 8.54 11.91 -11.87
CA GLU A 250 7.31 12.24 -12.59
C GLU A 250 6.35 11.05 -12.69
N ALA A 251 6.87 9.87 -13.07
CA ALA A 251 6.08 8.64 -13.11
C ALA A 251 5.42 8.33 -11.75
N LEU A 252 6.20 8.43 -10.66
CA LEU A 252 5.72 8.19 -9.30
C LEU A 252 4.59 9.15 -8.91
N VAL A 253 4.73 10.45 -9.19
CA VAL A 253 3.70 11.43 -8.80
C VAL A 253 2.45 11.35 -9.67
N GLN A 254 2.54 10.85 -10.91
CA GLN A 254 1.38 10.65 -11.79
C GLN A 254 0.60 9.35 -11.51
N ASP A 255 1.23 8.37 -10.86
CA ASP A 255 0.66 7.03 -10.69
C ASP A 255 -0.48 6.97 -9.67
N LYS A 256 -1.68 6.56 -10.11
CA LYS A 256 -2.86 6.41 -9.24
C LYS A 256 -2.73 5.25 -8.23
N ARG A 257 -1.84 4.29 -8.46
CA ARG A 257 -1.53 3.21 -7.50
C ARG A 257 -0.79 3.75 -6.28
N VAL A 258 -0.13 4.90 -6.39
CA VAL A 258 0.51 5.61 -5.26
C VAL A 258 -0.49 6.62 -4.69
N GLU A 259 -1.14 6.28 -3.57
CA GLU A 259 -2.22 7.09 -2.98
C GLU A 259 -1.69 8.32 -2.23
N LEU A 260 -0.53 8.18 -1.58
CA LEU A 260 0.14 9.26 -0.84
C LEU A 260 1.54 9.44 -1.39
N VAL A 261 1.94 10.68 -1.67
CA VAL A 261 3.35 11.03 -1.90
C VAL A 261 3.82 11.98 -0.81
N SER A 262 4.81 11.54 -0.05
CA SER A 262 5.63 12.41 0.79
C SER A 262 6.77 12.95 -0.04
N PHE A 263 6.79 14.26 -0.24
CA PHE A 263 7.80 14.96 -1.00
C PHE A 263 8.52 15.98 -0.13
N THR A 264 9.83 15.79 -0.01
CA THR A 264 10.75 16.74 0.63
C THR A 264 11.67 17.33 -0.42
N GLY A 265 11.69 18.66 -0.55
CA GLY A 265 12.52 19.32 -1.55
C GLY A 265 12.23 20.82 -1.71
N SER A 266 12.66 21.41 -2.82
CA SER A 266 12.42 22.84 -3.05
C SER A 266 10.92 23.15 -3.23
N THR A 267 10.48 24.31 -2.77
CA THR A 267 9.10 24.80 -2.98
C THR A 267 8.68 24.80 -4.46
N LYS A 268 9.60 25.15 -5.38
CA LYS A 268 9.33 25.12 -6.83
C LYS A 268 8.88 23.73 -7.31
N VAL A 269 9.61 22.69 -6.93
CA VAL A 269 9.28 21.31 -7.32
C VAL A 269 8.08 20.79 -6.54
N GLY A 270 7.99 21.10 -5.24
CA GLY A 270 6.84 20.72 -4.41
C GLY A 270 5.51 21.25 -4.93
N ARG A 271 5.49 22.48 -5.47
CA ARG A 271 4.30 23.07 -6.11
C ARG A 271 3.86 22.26 -7.33
N HIS A 272 4.80 21.85 -8.19
CA HIS A 272 4.52 20.97 -9.33
C HIS A 272 3.99 19.62 -8.88
N VAL A 273 4.66 18.97 -7.91
CA VAL A 273 4.22 17.69 -7.34
C VAL A 273 2.79 17.79 -6.81
N ASN A 274 2.48 18.85 -6.05
CA ASN A 274 1.14 19.04 -5.52
C ASN A 274 0.08 19.23 -6.62
N GLN A 275 0.38 19.98 -7.68
CA GLN A 275 -0.52 20.17 -8.82
C GLN A 275 -0.83 18.84 -9.51
N VAL A 276 0.18 18.00 -9.73
CA VAL A 276 0.00 16.67 -10.33
C VAL A 276 -0.84 15.78 -9.41
N LEU A 277 -0.53 15.73 -8.11
CA LEU A 277 -1.27 14.91 -7.15
C LEU A 277 -2.73 15.35 -7.03
N ALA A 278 -2.99 16.66 -6.93
CA ALA A 278 -4.33 17.22 -6.86
C ALA A 278 -5.16 16.88 -8.11
N SER A 279 -4.54 16.89 -9.30
CA SER A 279 -5.23 16.54 -10.55
C SER A 279 -5.78 15.11 -10.58
N ARG A 280 -5.20 14.21 -9.78
CA ARG A 280 -5.63 12.81 -9.64
C ARG A 280 -6.21 12.48 -8.27
N PHE A 281 -6.51 13.49 -7.45
CA PHE A 281 -7.00 13.34 -6.07
C PHE A 281 -6.09 12.48 -5.17
N GLY A 282 -4.78 12.50 -5.42
CA GLY A 282 -3.78 11.89 -4.55
C GLY A 282 -3.54 12.72 -3.29
N LYS A 283 -3.10 12.08 -2.21
CA LYS A 283 -2.66 12.75 -0.99
C LYS A 283 -1.21 13.21 -1.12
N SER A 284 -0.90 14.31 -0.45
CA SER A 284 0.46 14.85 -0.37
C SER A 284 0.86 15.10 1.08
N ILE A 285 2.13 14.81 1.39
CA ILE A 285 2.86 15.40 2.53
C ILE A 285 3.95 16.24 1.89
N LEU A 286 3.91 17.55 2.05
CA LEU A 286 4.84 18.49 1.41
C LEU A 286 5.71 19.13 2.48
N GLU A 287 7.01 18.84 2.42
CA GLU A 287 8.04 19.39 3.31
C GLU A 287 9.04 20.21 2.49
N LEU A 288 8.75 21.50 2.34
CA LEU A 288 9.39 22.35 1.32
C LEU A 288 10.41 23.34 1.90
N GLY A 289 10.67 24.43 1.16
CA GLY A 289 11.70 25.41 1.50
C GLY A 289 11.44 26.16 2.80
N GLY A 290 12.52 26.61 3.45
CA GLY A 290 12.48 27.38 4.69
C GLY A 290 13.31 28.65 4.60
N ASN A 291 12.77 29.78 5.05
CA ASN A 291 13.48 31.05 5.18
C ASN A 291 13.43 31.54 6.63
N ASN A 292 13.99 30.70 7.50
CA ASN A 292 13.77 30.74 8.94
C ASN A 292 14.42 31.98 9.56
N ALA A 293 13.68 32.60 10.49
CA ALA A 293 14.15 33.76 11.21
C ALA A 293 14.36 33.50 12.71
N MET A 294 15.26 34.28 13.29
CA MET A 294 15.44 34.38 14.72
C MET A 294 15.41 35.84 15.15
N ILE A 295 14.63 36.12 16.18
CA ILE A 295 14.48 37.44 16.79
C ILE A 295 15.21 37.40 18.13
N VAL A 296 16.19 38.28 18.33
CA VAL A 296 16.86 38.46 19.62
C VAL A 296 16.38 39.77 20.23
N HIS A 297 15.54 39.65 21.26
CA HIS A 297 15.03 40.79 21.99
C HIS A 297 16.10 41.32 22.96
N LYS A 298 15.97 42.59 23.39
CA LYS A 298 16.98 43.26 24.23
C LYS A 298 17.16 42.67 25.64
N ASP A 299 16.20 41.87 26.10
CA ASP A 299 16.23 41.17 27.38
C ASP A 299 16.59 39.68 27.24
N ALA A 300 17.06 39.27 26.07
CA ALA A 300 17.57 37.92 25.85
C ALA A 300 18.88 37.70 26.60
N ASP A 301 19.14 36.44 26.95
CA ASP A 301 20.51 35.99 27.21
C ASP A 301 21.31 36.04 25.90
N LEU A 302 22.19 37.04 25.79
CA LEU A 302 22.96 37.29 24.57
C LEU A 302 24.02 36.21 24.31
N GLU A 303 24.55 35.53 25.34
CA GLU A 303 25.50 34.44 25.15
C GLU A 303 24.83 33.24 24.51
N MET A 304 23.66 32.88 25.02
CA MET A 304 22.87 31.77 24.51
C MET A 304 22.39 32.07 23.08
N ALA A 305 21.87 33.27 22.85
CA ALA A 305 21.43 33.71 21.52
C ALA A 305 22.59 33.72 20.50
N LEU A 306 23.80 34.13 20.90
CA LEU A 306 24.98 34.14 20.03
C LEU A 306 25.37 32.72 19.60
N ARG A 307 25.41 31.77 20.53
CA ARG A 307 25.73 30.36 20.25
C ARG A 307 24.67 29.72 19.34
N ALA A 308 23.39 29.96 19.64
CA ALA A 308 22.28 29.49 18.81
C ALA A 308 22.35 30.07 17.39
N THR A 309 22.64 31.37 17.26
CA THR A 309 22.82 32.04 15.96
C THR A 309 23.87 31.33 15.12
N LEU A 310 25.07 31.16 15.69
CA LEU A 310 26.22 30.57 15.01
C LEU A 310 25.90 29.14 14.53
N PHE A 311 25.39 28.30 15.44
CA PHE A 311 25.12 26.90 15.12
C PHE A 311 24.00 26.76 14.07
N SER A 312 22.91 27.51 14.19
CA SER A 312 21.77 27.38 13.27
C SER A 312 22.06 27.95 11.88
N ALA A 313 22.94 28.93 11.74
CA ALA A 313 23.29 29.52 10.44
C ALA A 313 24.45 28.78 9.74
N VAL A 314 25.46 28.34 10.49
CA VAL A 314 26.66 27.68 9.95
C VAL A 314 26.49 26.17 9.82
N GLY A 315 25.71 25.55 10.72
CA GLY A 315 25.51 24.10 10.76
C GLY A 315 25.11 23.53 9.40
N THR A 316 25.70 22.38 9.05
CA THR A 316 25.51 21.73 7.74
C THR A 316 25.83 22.67 6.54
N ALA A 317 26.73 23.65 6.72
CA ALA A 317 27.01 24.69 5.72
C ALA A 317 25.76 25.44 5.23
N GLY A 318 24.79 25.69 6.12
CA GLY A 318 23.54 26.40 5.79
C GLY A 318 22.55 25.61 4.92
N GLN A 319 22.76 24.30 4.79
CA GLN A 319 21.97 23.39 3.95
C GLN A 319 20.93 22.59 4.75
N ARG A 320 20.42 23.12 5.85
CA ARG A 320 19.21 22.60 6.50
C ARG A 320 18.01 23.38 5.97
N CYS A 321 16.86 22.71 5.83
CA CYS A 321 15.59 23.42 5.63
C CYS A 321 15.32 24.38 6.80
N THR A 322 15.76 24.01 8.02
CA THR A 322 15.68 24.80 9.26
C THR A 322 16.90 25.69 9.55
N SER A 323 17.80 25.91 8.58
CA SER A 323 18.95 26.81 8.76
C SER A 323 18.47 28.24 9.01
N LEU A 324 19.12 28.93 9.96
CA LEU A 324 18.85 30.34 10.22
C LEU A 324 19.35 31.18 9.05
N ARG A 325 18.43 31.89 8.38
CA ARG A 325 18.77 32.77 7.25
C ARG A 325 18.60 34.24 7.58
N ARG A 326 17.64 34.58 8.45
CA ARG A 326 17.29 35.96 8.83
C ARG A 326 17.44 36.16 10.34
N LEU A 327 18.33 37.05 10.77
CA LEU A 327 18.51 37.42 12.16
C LEU A 327 18.01 38.85 12.37
N TYR A 328 16.99 39.00 13.22
CA TYR A 328 16.49 40.29 13.65
C TYR A 328 16.99 40.57 15.07
N LEU A 329 17.76 41.64 15.23
CA LEU A 329 18.27 42.06 16.53
C LEU A 329 17.53 43.33 16.96
N HIS A 330 17.12 43.39 18.23
CA HIS A 330 16.62 44.63 18.78
C HIS A 330 17.69 45.73 18.69
N SER A 331 17.31 46.95 18.31
CA SER A 331 18.22 48.08 18.08
C SER A 331 19.17 48.35 19.26
N ASP A 332 18.67 48.32 20.50
CA ASP A 332 19.46 48.42 21.74
C ASP A 332 20.66 47.44 21.86
N ILE A 333 20.64 46.29 21.19
CA ILE A 333 21.71 45.27 21.27
C ILE A 333 22.43 45.04 19.93
N TYR A 334 21.97 45.69 18.85
CA TYR A 334 22.37 45.36 17.47
C TYR A 334 23.88 45.40 17.28
N GLU A 335 24.52 46.53 17.59
CA GLU A 335 25.96 46.72 17.35
C GLU A 335 26.83 45.77 18.19
N GLN A 336 26.53 45.65 19.48
CA GLN A 336 27.28 44.78 20.39
C GLN A 336 27.17 43.31 19.96
N PHE A 337 25.98 42.85 19.62
CA PHE A 337 25.77 41.46 19.21
C PHE A 337 26.42 41.18 17.86
N LEU A 338 26.27 42.09 16.89
CA LEU A 338 26.83 41.95 15.55
C LEU A 338 28.36 41.85 15.57
N GLN A 339 29.03 42.69 16.36
CA GLN A 339 30.48 42.65 16.50
C GLN A 339 30.96 41.29 17.02
N ARG A 340 30.28 40.74 18.03
CA ARG A 340 30.60 39.44 18.62
C ARG A 340 30.31 38.29 17.66
N LEU A 341 29.21 38.37 16.91
CA LEU A 341 28.84 37.39 15.88
C LEU A 341 29.90 37.33 14.78
N VAL A 342 30.31 38.47 14.25
CA VAL A 342 31.37 38.55 13.22
C VAL A 342 32.68 37.98 13.76
N SER A 343 33.04 38.26 15.02
CA SER A 343 34.23 37.68 15.66
C SER A 343 34.13 36.15 15.77
N ALA A 344 32.98 35.61 16.17
CA ALA A 344 32.76 34.17 16.26
C ALA A 344 32.85 33.49 14.87
N TYR A 345 32.28 34.09 13.83
CA TYR A 345 32.31 33.58 12.46
C TYR A 345 33.74 33.43 11.91
N LYS A 346 34.65 34.36 12.23
CA LYS A 346 36.06 34.29 11.82
C LYS A 346 36.80 33.08 12.39
N ASN A 347 36.29 32.48 13.46
CA ASN A 347 36.88 31.30 14.10
C ASN A 347 36.25 29.97 13.63
N VAL A 348 35.27 30.00 12.72
CA VAL A 348 34.65 28.78 12.18
C VAL A 348 35.65 28.01 11.34
N ARG A 349 35.95 26.78 11.75
CA ARG A 349 36.83 25.87 11.00
C ARG A 349 36.05 25.22 9.85
N VAL A 350 36.29 25.69 8.64
CA VAL A 350 35.81 25.09 7.38
C VAL A 350 36.79 24.01 6.94
N GLY A 351 36.30 22.83 6.57
CA GLY A 351 37.18 21.75 6.10
C GLY A 351 36.47 20.43 5.86
N SER A 352 37.26 19.37 5.64
CA SER A 352 36.73 18.03 5.40
C SER A 352 35.81 17.57 6.54
N PRO A 353 34.59 17.09 6.24
CA PRO A 353 33.59 16.75 7.26
C PRO A 353 33.97 15.55 8.14
N LEU A 354 34.96 14.75 7.71
CA LEU A 354 35.48 13.60 8.46
C LEU A 354 36.63 13.96 9.41
N LYS A 355 37.12 15.21 9.40
CA LYS A 355 38.20 15.65 10.31
C LYS A 355 37.61 16.22 11.60
N ASP A 356 38.20 15.81 12.73
CA ASP A 356 37.79 16.31 14.04
C ASP A 356 37.97 17.83 14.16
N GLY A 357 37.04 18.45 14.88
CA GLY A 357 37.06 19.89 15.14
C GLY A 357 36.60 20.78 13.98
N VAL A 358 36.35 20.24 12.78
CA VAL A 358 35.69 20.96 11.69
C VAL A 358 34.24 21.26 12.07
N LEU A 359 33.80 22.49 11.84
CA LEU A 359 32.45 22.96 12.18
C LEU A 359 31.59 23.24 10.95
N CYS A 360 32.20 23.39 9.78
CA CYS A 360 31.50 23.61 8.51
C CYS A 360 32.12 22.78 7.40
N GLY A 361 31.32 21.89 6.81
CA GLY A 361 31.69 21.10 5.63
C GLY A 361 31.57 21.89 4.32
N PRO A 362 31.74 21.22 3.17
CA PRO A 362 31.48 21.81 1.87
C PRO A 362 29.97 21.97 1.61
N LEU A 363 29.62 22.84 0.66
CA LEU A 363 28.34 22.75 -0.03
C LEU A 363 28.26 21.44 -0.83
N HIS A 364 27.05 20.93 -1.05
CA HIS A 364 26.87 19.59 -1.59
C HIS A 364 27.37 19.43 -3.04
N ASN A 365 27.34 20.48 -3.86
CA ASN A 365 27.82 20.41 -5.24
C ASN A 365 28.30 21.78 -5.77
N LYS A 366 28.92 21.76 -6.96
CA LYS A 366 29.42 22.98 -7.64
C LYS A 366 28.31 23.98 -7.98
N GLU A 367 27.10 23.51 -8.26
CA GLU A 367 25.95 24.38 -8.54
C GLU A 367 25.53 25.16 -7.28
N ALA A 368 25.58 24.54 -6.10
CA ALA A 368 25.35 25.24 -4.84
C ALA A 368 26.42 26.33 -4.58
N VAL A 369 27.69 26.06 -4.90
CA VAL A 369 28.76 27.08 -4.83
C VAL A 369 28.47 28.24 -5.78
N LYS A 370 28.05 27.97 -7.01
CA LYS A 370 27.68 29.00 -7.98
C LYS A 370 26.53 29.85 -7.45
N LYS A 371 25.44 29.24 -6.97
CA LYS A 371 24.28 29.95 -6.38
C LYS A 371 24.67 30.80 -5.17
N TYR A 372 25.58 30.30 -4.33
CA TYR A 372 26.12 31.07 -3.22
C TYR A 372 26.84 32.34 -3.71
N LEU A 373 27.74 32.23 -4.70
CA LEU A 373 28.48 33.37 -5.22
C LEU A 373 27.55 34.37 -5.93
N GLU A 374 26.61 33.89 -6.74
CA GLU A 374 25.58 34.74 -7.39
C GLU A 374 24.70 35.45 -6.35
N GLY A 375 24.35 34.75 -5.27
CA GLY A 375 23.64 35.30 -4.12
C GLY A 375 24.40 36.45 -3.47
N VAL A 376 25.70 36.25 -3.18
CA VAL A 376 26.58 37.29 -2.61
C VAL A 376 26.69 38.51 -3.52
N GLU A 377 26.81 38.33 -4.83
CA GLU A 377 26.85 39.45 -5.78
C GLU A 377 25.52 40.19 -5.86
N THR A 378 24.40 39.47 -5.79
CA THR A 378 23.06 40.07 -5.77
C THR A 378 22.83 40.88 -4.50
N ILE A 379 23.28 40.36 -3.36
CA ILE A 379 23.26 41.04 -2.06
C ILE A 379 23.97 42.40 -2.15
N LYS A 380 25.18 42.44 -2.72
CA LYS A 380 25.93 43.71 -2.89
C LYS A 380 25.18 44.69 -3.78
N LYS A 381 24.59 44.21 -4.89
CA LYS A 381 23.79 45.04 -5.82
C LYS A 381 22.53 45.61 -5.17
N GLN A 382 21.95 44.90 -4.19
CA GLN A 382 20.78 45.33 -3.42
C GLN A 382 21.16 46.13 -2.15
N GLY A 383 22.39 46.66 -2.07
CA GLY A 383 22.83 47.52 -0.96
C GLY A 383 23.27 46.77 0.31
N GLY A 384 23.34 45.44 0.28
CA GLY A 384 23.83 44.64 1.39
C GLY A 384 25.34 44.77 1.60
N LYS A 385 25.75 44.91 2.85
CA LYS A 385 27.15 44.97 3.28
C LYS A 385 27.60 43.60 3.80
N VAL A 386 28.51 42.95 3.10
CA VAL A 386 29.17 41.72 3.56
C VAL A 386 30.14 42.08 4.70
N LEU A 387 29.87 41.57 5.91
CA LEU A 387 30.66 41.86 7.11
C LEU A 387 31.80 40.86 7.34
N THR A 388 31.60 39.62 6.92
CA THR A 388 32.61 38.56 6.88
C THR A 388 32.17 37.48 5.89
N GLY A 389 33.13 36.73 5.35
CA GLY A 389 32.88 35.70 4.33
C GLY A 389 32.66 36.28 2.93
N GLY A 390 31.78 35.63 2.16
CA GLY A 390 31.37 36.07 0.82
C GLY A 390 32.22 35.50 -0.31
N LYS A 391 33.15 34.58 -0.02
CA LYS A 391 34.05 34.00 -1.02
C LYS A 391 34.00 32.48 -1.03
N ARG A 392 34.50 31.90 -2.13
CA ARG A 392 34.85 30.49 -2.23
C ARG A 392 36.18 30.25 -1.52
N VAL A 393 36.33 29.13 -0.83
CA VAL A 393 37.62 28.70 -0.25
C VAL A 393 38.44 28.00 -1.34
N GLU A 394 39.74 28.29 -1.43
CA GLU A 394 40.63 27.69 -2.42
C GLU A 394 40.74 26.16 -2.28
N GLY A 395 40.95 25.48 -3.41
CA GLY A 395 41.05 24.02 -3.51
C GLY A 395 39.98 23.37 -4.39
N ASP A 396 39.99 22.04 -4.42
CA ASP A 396 39.14 21.24 -5.32
C ASP A 396 37.73 21.02 -4.79
N GLY A 397 37.50 21.17 -3.48
CA GLY A 397 36.19 20.97 -2.85
C GLY A 397 35.19 22.09 -3.09
N ASN A 398 33.95 21.83 -2.67
CA ASN A 398 32.83 22.77 -2.79
C ASN A 398 32.73 23.68 -1.55
N PHE A 399 33.86 24.21 -1.09
CA PHE A 399 33.94 24.99 0.14
C PHE A 399 33.68 26.49 -0.10
N VAL A 400 32.91 27.09 0.80
CA VAL A 400 32.63 28.53 0.83
C VAL A 400 32.79 29.06 2.25
N GLU A 401 33.08 30.35 2.39
CA GLU A 401 33.14 31.01 3.68
C GLU A 401 31.72 31.26 4.24
N PRO A 402 31.40 30.86 5.47
CA PRO A 402 30.16 31.29 6.11
C PRO A 402 30.07 32.83 6.15
N THR A 403 28.94 33.36 5.71
CA THR A 403 28.79 34.78 5.36
C THR A 403 27.77 35.46 6.26
N VAL A 404 28.14 36.63 6.79
CA VAL A 404 27.23 37.52 7.52
C VAL A 404 27.07 38.81 6.73
N VAL A 405 25.82 39.23 6.54
CA VAL A 405 25.46 40.40 5.73
C VAL A 405 24.55 41.30 6.54
N ALA A 406 24.88 42.59 6.63
CA ALA A 406 23.91 43.60 7.03
C ALA A 406 23.16 44.08 5.78
N ILE A 407 21.84 43.96 5.75
CA ILE A 407 21.00 44.35 4.60
C ILE A 407 19.65 44.85 5.10
N SER A 408 18.95 45.64 4.28
CA SER A 408 17.58 46.03 4.58
C SER A 408 16.60 44.86 4.39
N HIS A 409 15.54 44.82 5.20
CA HIS A 409 14.55 43.73 5.19
C HIS A 409 13.70 43.68 3.91
N ASP A 410 13.54 44.82 3.23
CA ASP A 410 12.81 44.99 1.98
C ASP A 410 13.63 44.58 0.75
N ALA A 411 14.91 44.25 0.90
CA ALA A 411 15.73 43.77 -0.20
C ALA A 411 15.15 42.45 -0.75
N PRO A 412 14.82 42.36 -2.06
CA PRO A 412 14.14 41.20 -2.63
C PRO A 412 14.84 39.85 -2.39
N ILE A 413 16.17 39.85 -2.24
CA ILE A 413 16.92 38.61 -1.95
C ILE A 413 16.65 38.05 -0.55
N VAL A 414 16.25 38.87 0.42
CA VAL A 414 15.93 38.45 1.79
C VAL A 414 14.70 37.54 1.82
N GLN A 415 13.79 37.70 0.84
CA GLN A 415 12.58 36.91 0.66
C GLN A 415 12.86 35.52 0.04
N GLN A 416 14.06 35.32 -0.50
CA GLN A 416 14.42 34.11 -1.24
C GLN A 416 15.19 33.12 -0.37
N GLU A 417 14.93 31.83 -0.56
CA GLU A 417 15.76 30.79 0.01
C GLU A 417 17.03 30.59 -0.83
N ILE A 418 18.18 30.96 -0.29
CA ILE A 418 19.49 30.56 -0.80
C ILE A 418 20.01 29.45 0.12
N PHE A 419 20.16 28.25 -0.43
CA PHE A 419 20.51 27.04 0.31
C PHE A 419 22.04 26.94 0.56
N ALA A 420 22.57 27.94 1.27
CA ALA A 420 24.00 28.14 1.54
C ALA A 420 24.19 28.91 2.87
N PRO A 421 25.42 29.03 3.43
CA PRO A 421 25.64 29.63 4.74
C PRO A 421 25.71 31.16 4.65
N ILE A 422 24.59 31.80 4.29
CA ILE A 422 24.44 33.26 4.23
C ILE A 422 23.42 33.66 5.31
N LEU A 423 23.85 34.52 6.24
CA LEU A 423 23.01 35.07 7.30
C LEU A 423 22.77 36.56 7.06
N TYR A 424 21.51 36.94 6.84
CA TYR A 424 21.07 38.33 6.80
C TYR A 424 20.83 38.83 8.23
N VAL A 425 21.45 39.95 8.60
CA VAL A 425 21.27 40.59 9.91
C VAL A 425 20.59 41.94 9.71
N MET A 426 19.52 42.16 10.45
CA MET A 426 18.64 43.33 10.38
C MET A 426 18.30 43.84 11.78
N SER A 427 18.05 45.14 11.91
CA SER A 427 17.64 45.78 13.16
C SER A 427 16.12 45.93 13.23
N VAL A 428 15.54 45.76 14.42
CA VAL A 428 14.12 45.98 14.74
C VAL A 428 13.99 46.78 16.04
N ASN A 429 12.94 47.55 16.21
CA ASN A 429 12.73 48.39 17.40
C ASN A 429 11.68 47.84 18.37
N SER A 430 10.84 46.90 17.91
CA SER A 430 9.81 46.30 18.75
C SER A 430 9.56 44.84 18.38
N LEU A 431 8.98 44.09 19.32
CA LEU A 431 8.53 42.72 19.06
C LEU A 431 7.45 42.66 17.97
N GLY A 432 6.55 43.65 17.91
CA GLY A 432 5.49 43.69 16.89
C GLY A 432 6.06 43.78 15.47
N GLU A 433 6.96 44.74 15.25
CA GLU A 433 7.70 44.89 13.99
C GLU A 433 8.50 43.62 13.64
N ALA A 434 9.11 42.98 14.64
CA ALA A 434 9.88 41.76 14.43
C ALA A 434 9.00 40.57 14.01
N ILE A 435 7.79 40.43 14.58
CA ILE A 435 6.80 39.42 14.19
C ILE A 435 6.32 39.66 12.76
N GLU A 436 5.96 40.90 12.43
CA GLU A 436 5.53 41.28 11.08
C GLU A 436 6.59 40.87 10.04
N ARG A 437 7.85 41.22 10.29
CA ARG A 437 8.97 40.84 9.41
C ARG A 437 9.27 39.35 9.38
N ASN A 438 9.06 38.62 10.49
CA ASN A 438 9.18 37.16 10.49
C ASN A 438 8.18 36.54 9.47
N ASN A 439 6.94 37.02 9.50
CA ASN A 439 5.81 36.48 8.76
C ASN A 439 5.76 36.95 7.29
N ASP A 440 6.43 38.06 6.95
CA ASP A 440 6.40 38.68 5.61
C ASP A 440 7.01 37.83 4.47
N VAL A 441 7.72 36.74 4.79
CA VAL A 441 8.26 35.82 3.77
C VAL A 441 7.24 34.74 3.38
N PRO A 442 7.27 34.23 2.13
CA PRO A 442 6.33 33.20 1.69
C PRO A 442 6.51 31.87 2.45
N GLN A 443 7.72 31.54 2.92
CA GLN A 443 8.00 30.30 3.65
C GLN A 443 7.53 30.36 5.11
N GLY A 444 7.15 29.23 5.70
CA GLY A 444 6.60 29.14 7.06
C GLY A 444 7.09 27.91 7.83
N LEU A 445 8.36 27.53 7.71
CA LEU A 445 8.90 26.34 8.36
C LEU A 445 9.18 26.56 9.85
N SER A 446 10.24 27.30 10.18
CA SER A 446 10.69 27.47 11.55
C SER A 446 11.02 28.92 11.88
N SER A 447 10.84 29.27 13.15
CA SER A 447 11.03 30.62 13.69
C SER A 447 11.47 30.55 15.14
N SER A 448 12.20 31.56 15.63
CA SER A 448 12.71 31.56 17.01
C SER A 448 12.68 32.95 17.65
N LEU A 449 12.25 33.03 18.91
CA LEU A 449 12.34 34.24 19.73
C LEU A 449 13.24 34.01 20.94
N PHE A 450 14.25 34.86 21.12
CA PHE A 450 15.05 34.93 22.33
C PHE A 450 14.60 36.11 23.19
N THR A 451 14.11 35.81 24.40
CA THR A 451 13.61 36.80 25.38
C THR A 451 13.47 36.16 26.76
N ALA A 452 13.53 36.98 27.81
CA ALA A 452 13.16 36.60 29.17
C ALA A 452 11.70 36.98 29.54
N LYS A 453 10.99 37.72 28.68
CA LYS A 453 9.64 38.23 28.98
C LYS A 453 8.55 37.21 28.67
N GLN A 454 7.84 36.76 29.70
CA GLN A 454 6.71 35.82 29.56
C GLN A 454 5.61 36.33 28.61
N ALA A 455 5.22 37.61 28.72
CA ALA A 455 4.21 38.18 27.83
C ALA A 455 4.63 38.15 26.35
N ALA A 456 5.92 38.32 26.06
CA ALA A 456 6.46 38.20 24.70
C ALA A 456 6.39 36.76 24.19
N ILE A 457 6.67 35.78 25.07
CA ILE A 457 6.57 34.34 24.76
C ILE A 457 5.14 33.98 24.37
N PHE A 458 4.14 34.31 25.18
CA PHE A 458 2.74 33.99 24.88
C PHE A 458 2.21 34.73 23.66
N LYS A 459 2.67 35.96 23.40
CA LYS A 459 2.35 36.66 22.15
C LYS A 459 2.95 35.93 20.94
N TRP A 460 4.22 35.54 21.03
CA TRP A 460 4.95 34.86 19.96
C TRP A 460 4.36 33.50 19.57
N THR A 461 3.89 32.73 20.55
CA THR A 461 3.24 31.43 20.34
C THR A 461 1.73 31.54 20.16
N GLY A 462 1.18 32.75 20.19
CA GLY A 462 -0.25 33.04 20.11
C GLY A 462 -0.71 33.35 18.68
N PRO A 463 -2.00 33.71 18.51
CA PRO A 463 -2.59 33.99 17.19
C PRO A 463 -1.98 35.20 16.46
N ASP A 464 -1.48 36.19 17.20
CA ASP A 464 -0.80 37.37 16.66
C ASP A 464 0.74 37.21 16.62
N GLY A 465 1.20 35.96 16.67
CA GLY A 465 2.59 35.56 16.80
C GLY A 465 3.23 35.11 15.48
N SER A 466 4.14 34.15 15.58
CA SER A 466 4.76 33.52 14.41
C SER A 466 3.74 32.71 13.60
N ASP A 467 3.83 32.76 12.27
CA ASP A 467 3.02 31.98 11.34
C ASP A 467 3.71 30.70 10.84
N CYS A 468 4.81 30.30 11.48
CA CYS A 468 5.56 29.10 11.12
C CYS A 468 4.99 27.84 11.78
N GLY A 469 5.27 26.67 11.19
CA GLY A 469 4.89 25.38 11.78
C GLY A 469 5.71 25.02 13.03
N ILE A 470 6.97 25.48 13.10
CA ILE A 470 7.84 25.36 14.28
C ILE A 470 8.06 26.76 14.88
N VAL A 471 7.63 26.92 16.14
CA VAL A 471 7.67 28.19 16.87
C VAL A 471 8.46 28.01 18.16
N ASN A 472 9.73 28.43 18.10
CA ASN A 472 10.69 28.19 19.16
C ASN A 472 10.90 29.42 20.06
N VAL A 473 11.27 29.17 21.31
CA VAL A 473 11.67 30.19 22.28
C VAL A 473 12.99 29.78 22.93
N ASN A 474 13.96 30.69 22.95
CA ASN A 474 15.28 30.50 23.58
C ASN A 474 16.07 29.27 23.05
N ILE A 475 15.76 28.84 21.83
CA ILE A 475 16.47 27.83 21.04
C ILE A 475 16.44 28.27 19.57
N GLY A 476 17.46 27.92 18.78
CA GLY A 476 17.52 28.28 17.37
C GLY A 476 16.48 27.53 16.51
N PRO A 477 16.29 27.93 15.24
CA PRO A 477 15.23 27.38 14.38
C PRO A 477 15.42 25.90 14.01
N SER A 478 16.62 25.35 14.20
CA SER A 478 16.87 23.92 14.00
C SER A 478 16.50 23.05 15.22
N GLY A 479 16.02 23.65 16.32
CA GLY A 479 15.54 22.91 17.48
C GLY A 479 14.19 22.25 17.18
N ALA A 480 14.23 20.95 16.88
CA ALA A 480 13.07 20.08 16.71
C ALA A 480 13.44 18.68 17.21
N GLU A 481 12.44 17.89 17.59
CA GLU A 481 12.63 16.53 18.11
C GLU A 481 11.46 15.63 17.72
N ILE A 482 11.68 14.32 17.79
CA ILE A 482 10.78 13.29 17.26
C ILE A 482 9.38 13.31 17.88
N GLY A 483 9.23 13.72 19.13
CA GLY A 483 7.93 13.74 19.80
C GLY A 483 6.92 14.72 19.15
N GLY A 484 7.41 15.78 18.50
CA GLY A 484 6.58 16.80 17.84
C GLY A 484 6.30 16.49 16.37
N ALA A 485 5.22 17.07 15.84
CA ALA A 485 4.98 17.10 14.40
C ALA A 485 5.94 18.11 13.75
N PHE A 486 6.91 17.61 12.99
CA PHE A 486 7.82 18.45 12.22
C PHE A 486 7.14 18.89 10.93
N GLY A 487 7.28 20.16 10.54
CA GLY A 487 6.87 20.67 9.23
C GLY A 487 6.44 22.13 9.29
N GLY A 488 6.00 22.67 8.16
CA GLY A 488 5.77 24.10 8.01
C GLY A 488 4.45 24.48 7.35
N GLU A 489 4.14 25.77 7.42
CA GLU A 489 2.96 26.40 6.84
C GLU A 489 3.31 27.17 5.54
N LYS A 490 2.30 27.81 4.93
CA LYS A 490 2.47 28.66 3.74
C LYS A 490 3.16 27.91 2.60
N ASP A 491 4.16 28.51 1.93
CA ASP A 491 4.90 27.87 0.84
C ASP A 491 5.82 26.72 1.29
N THR A 492 5.90 26.43 2.60
CA THR A 492 6.54 25.21 3.10
C THR A 492 5.66 23.97 2.92
N GLY A 493 4.35 24.13 2.66
CA GLY A 493 3.51 23.10 2.06
C GLY A 493 2.43 22.49 2.96
N GLY A 494 2.47 22.70 4.28
CA GLY A 494 1.45 22.22 5.22
C GLY A 494 1.57 20.75 5.62
N GLY A 495 2.53 20.01 5.06
CA GLY A 495 2.84 18.64 5.49
C GLY A 495 3.33 18.59 6.93
N ARG A 496 3.25 17.40 7.52
CA ARG A 496 3.92 17.09 8.78
C ARG A 496 4.54 15.70 8.78
N GLU A 497 5.65 15.55 9.50
CA GLU A 497 6.42 14.32 9.69
C GLU A 497 6.68 14.02 11.18
N SER A 498 7.06 12.78 11.50
CA SER A 498 7.46 12.32 12.84
C SER A 498 6.33 12.16 13.89
N GLY A 499 6.27 13.00 14.93
CA GLY A 499 5.48 12.77 16.14
C GLY A 499 4.02 13.22 16.10
N SER A 500 3.43 13.44 17.29
CA SER A 500 2.00 13.79 17.44
C SER A 500 1.07 12.78 16.73
N ASP A 501 0.08 13.27 15.98
CA ASP A 501 -0.89 12.48 15.21
C ASP A 501 -0.61 12.45 13.70
N VAL A 502 0.64 12.75 13.31
CA VAL A 502 1.13 12.73 11.92
C VAL A 502 0.80 11.42 11.20
N TRP A 503 0.82 10.30 11.93
CA TRP A 503 0.47 8.97 11.43
C TRP A 503 -0.88 8.90 10.72
N LYS A 504 -1.82 9.78 11.07
CA LYS A 504 -3.14 9.87 10.43
C LYS A 504 -3.04 10.19 8.93
N GLN A 505 -1.99 10.90 8.49
CA GLN A 505 -1.75 11.20 7.07
C GLN A 505 -1.41 9.93 6.27
N TYR A 506 -0.78 8.95 6.92
CA TYR A 506 -0.43 7.64 6.34
C TYR A 506 -1.58 6.62 6.42
N MET A 507 -2.78 7.05 6.81
CA MET A 507 -3.96 6.19 6.94
C MET A 507 -5.18 6.85 6.30
N ARG A 508 -6.26 6.09 6.16
CA ARG A 508 -7.57 6.61 5.79
C ARG A 508 -8.54 6.44 6.94
N ARG A 509 -9.28 7.52 7.23
CA ARG A 509 -10.29 7.57 8.27
C ARG A 509 -11.64 7.14 7.72
N SER A 510 -12.41 6.41 8.51
CA SER A 510 -13.81 6.06 8.20
C SER A 510 -14.67 6.21 9.45
N THR A 511 -15.75 6.98 9.34
CA THR A 511 -16.81 7.03 10.37
C THR A 511 -17.80 5.90 10.09
N CYS A 512 -17.84 4.92 10.97
CA CYS A 512 -18.68 3.74 10.86
C CYS A 512 -19.88 3.89 11.81
N THR A 513 -21.09 3.74 11.29
CA THR A 513 -22.31 3.62 12.10
C THR A 513 -22.86 2.23 11.90
N ILE A 514 -23.02 1.49 13.00
CA ILE A 514 -23.52 0.11 13.02
C ILE A 514 -24.85 0.14 13.76
N ASN A 515 -25.94 -0.08 13.05
CA ASN A 515 -27.20 -0.44 13.67
C ASN A 515 -27.10 -1.88 14.17
N HIS A 516 -27.23 -2.08 15.48
CA HIS A 516 -27.24 -3.40 16.10
C HIS A 516 -28.62 -3.72 16.72
N SER A 517 -29.65 -3.01 16.28
CA SER A 517 -31.05 -3.23 16.62
C SER A 517 -31.86 -3.65 15.40
N ASP A 518 -33.04 -4.22 15.63
CA ASP A 518 -34.02 -4.52 14.58
C ASP A 518 -34.81 -3.26 14.15
N ASP A 519 -34.59 -2.13 14.82
CA ASP A 519 -35.23 -0.86 14.54
C ASP A 519 -34.44 -0.07 13.48
N LEU A 520 -35.13 0.36 12.43
CA LEU A 520 -34.64 1.34 11.45
C LEU A 520 -35.49 2.61 11.54
N PRO A 521 -35.29 3.44 12.58
CA PRO A 521 -35.97 4.72 12.64
C PRO A 521 -35.49 5.58 11.47
N LEU A 522 -36.43 6.01 10.65
CA LEU A 522 -36.16 6.81 9.47
C LEU A 522 -35.69 8.18 9.91
N ALA A 523 -34.56 8.63 9.37
CA ALA A 523 -34.12 10.00 9.57
C ALA A 523 -35.14 10.99 8.95
N GLN A 524 -35.18 12.21 9.48
CA GLN A 524 -35.93 13.35 8.94
C GLN A 524 -37.47 13.29 9.05
N GLY A 525 -38.02 12.53 10.00
CA GLY A 525 -39.47 12.56 10.29
C GLY A 525 -40.34 11.91 9.21
N ILE A 526 -39.74 11.13 8.31
CA ILE A 526 -40.46 10.33 7.33
C ILE A 526 -41.14 9.18 8.08
N ASP A 527 -42.48 9.18 8.10
CA ASP A 527 -43.27 8.15 8.75
C ASP A 527 -43.86 7.16 7.72
N PHE A 528 -43.28 5.95 7.63
CA PHE A 528 -43.85 4.87 6.83
C PHE A 528 -45.16 4.32 7.41
N LYS A 529 -45.62 4.69 8.62
CA LYS A 529 -46.96 4.28 9.10
C LYS A 529 -48.06 4.89 8.23
N SER A 530 -47.88 6.13 7.77
CA SER A 530 -48.79 6.76 6.79
C SER A 530 -48.79 6.05 5.42
N LEU A 531 -47.72 5.33 5.07
CA LEU A 531 -47.61 4.51 3.85
C LEU A 531 -48.08 3.06 4.08
N LYS A 532 -47.97 2.52 5.31
CA LYS A 532 -48.57 1.24 5.72
C LYS A 532 -50.10 1.34 5.81
N GLU A 533 -50.64 2.51 6.15
CA GLU A 533 -52.10 2.74 6.23
C GLU A 533 -52.74 3.19 4.90
N LYS A 534 -51.97 3.77 3.95
CA LYS A 534 -52.52 4.22 2.65
C LYS A 534 -52.20 3.38 1.41
N LYS A 535 -51.52 2.23 1.52
CA LYS A 535 -51.24 1.34 0.36
C LYS A 535 -51.49 -0.13 0.64
N ARG A 536 -52.57 -0.43 1.38
CA ARG A 536 -53.17 -1.78 1.37
C ARG A 536 -54.42 -1.87 0.48
N LEU A 537 -54.73 -0.81 -0.25
CA LEU A 537 -55.79 -0.74 -1.26
C LEU A 537 -55.16 -0.28 -2.58
N GLU A 538 -55.47 -1.04 -3.63
CA GLU A 538 -55.25 -0.75 -5.05
C GLU A 538 -53.81 -0.88 -5.61
N PHE A 539 -53.23 -2.08 -5.53
CA PHE A 539 -52.21 -2.53 -6.50
C PHE A 539 -52.66 -3.73 -7.35
N ASP A 540 -53.86 -4.29 -7.11
CA ASP A 540 -54.35 -5.51 -7.77
C ASP A 540 -55.15 -5.27 -9.06
N GLU A 541 -55.59 -4.03 -9.37
CA GLU A 541 -56.61 -3.81 -10.41
C GLU A 541 -56.14 -3.10 -11.71
N LEU A 542 -54.86 -2.73 -11.88
CA LEU A 542 -54.49 -1.80 -12.96
C LEU A 542 -53.44 -2.24 -14.00
N LEU A 543 -53.10 -3.53 -14.14
CA LEU A 543 -52.31 -3.99 -15.30
C LEU A 543 -52.78 -5.35 -15.86
N PRO A 544 -53.27 -5.41 -17.13
CA PRO A 544 -53.53 -6.67 -17.82
C PRO A 544 -52.21 -7.36 -18.23
N SER A 545 -52.00 -8.55 -17.66
CA SER A 545 -51.37 -9.73 -18.26
C SER A 545 -50.19 -9.54 -19.23
N ILE A 546 -49.02 -9.13 -18.74
CA ILE A 546 -47.72 -9.59 -19.30
C ILE A 546 -46.74 -9.77 -18.12
N LYS A 547 -46.42 -11.02 -17.76
CA LYS A 547 -45.36 -11.36 -16.79
C LYS A 547 -44.08 -11.77 -17.51
N PRO A 548 -42.98 -11.00 -17.42
CA PRO A 548 -41.64 -11.58 -17.43
C PRO A 548 -41.28 -12.07 -16.00
N PRO A 549 -40.69 -13.26 -15.81
CA PRO A 549 -40.47 -13.78 -14.46
C PRO A 549 -39.29 -13.07 -13.77
N CYS A 550 -39.43 -12.66 -12.53
CA CYS A 550 -38.32 -12.25 -11.66
C CYS A 550 -38.59 -12.85 -10.28
N TYR A 551 -37.66 -13.68 -9.80
CA TYR A 551 -37.71 -14.33 -8.49
C TYR A 551 -37.28 -13.33 -7.39
N GLY A 552 -38.08 -13.25 -6.32
CA GLY A 552 -37.94 -12.31 -5.21
C GLY A 552 -37.18 -12.85 -3.98
N PRO A 553 -37.08 -12.05 -2.89
CA PRO A 553 -36.28 -12.30 -1.69
C PRO A 553 -36.74 -13.47 -0.79
N GLU A 554 -37.80 -14.18 -1.18
CA GLU A 554 -38.39 -15.30 -0.42
C GLU A 554 -37.49 -16.55 -0.35
N TYR A 555 -36.39 -16.64 -1.12
CA TYR A 555 -35.47 -17.78 -1.11
C TYR A 555 -34.32 -17.70 -0.08
N ARG A 556 -34.41 -16.83 0.94
CA ARG A 556 -33.42 -16.72 2.02
C ARG A 556 -33.61 -17.71 3.19
N ASN A 557 -34.49 -18.70 3.05
CA ASN A 557 -34.62 -19.78 4.02
C ASN A 557 -33.88 -21.02 3.52
N ARG A 558 -32.75 -21.33 4.16
CA ARG A 558 -31.98 -22.57 3.99
C ARG A 558 -32.84 -23.75 4.44
N VAL A 559 -33.55 -24.41 3.52
CA VAL A 559 -34.35 -25.60 3.87
C VAL A 559 -33.42 -26.81 3.78
N ARG A 560 -33.14 -27.43 4.93
CA ARG A 560 -32.67 -28.81 5.00
C ARG A 560 -33.93 -29.67 5.10
N GLU A 561 -34.31 -30.31 4.02
CA GLU A 561 -35.39 -31.29 4.02
C GLU A 561 -34.77 -32.70 4.02
N LYS A 562 -35.40 -33.65 4.71
CA LYS A 562 -34.95 -35.04 4.70
C LYS A 562 -36.02 -35.85 3.99
N HIS A 563 -35.68 -36.42 2.83
CA HIS A 563 -36.53 -37.36 2.13
C HIS A 563 -36.00 -38.76 2.47
N ASP A 564 -36.78 -39.52 3.24
CA ASP A 564 -36.34 -40.75 3.90
C ASP A 564 -35.00 -40.61 4.66
N GLN A 565 -33.91 -41.21 4.16
CA GLN A 565 -32.57 -41.11 4.75
C GLN A 565 -31.70 -40.02 4.12
N THR A 566 -32.09 -39.51 2.95
CA THR A 566 -31.33 -38.55 2.16
C THR A 566 -31.61 -37.11 2.64
N SER A 567 -30.58 -36.40 3.09
CA SER A 567 -30.70 -34.96 3.40
C SER A 567 -30.52 -34.14 2.13
N ILE A 568 -31.42 -33.19 1.90
CA ILE A 568 -31.41 -32.30 0.74
C ILE A 568 -31.38 -30.84 1.21
N TYR A 569 -30.53 -30.03 0.59
CA TYR A 569 -30.40 -28.58 0.84
C TYR A 569 -30.91 -27.79 -0.36
N VAL A 570 -31.55 -26.63 -0.17
CA VAL A 570 -32.13 -25.84 -1.29
C VAL A 570 -32.03 -24.34 -1.04
N THR A 571 -31.66 -23.58 -2.08
CA THR A 571 -31.62 -22.09 -2.10
C THR A 571 -32.06 -21.51 -3.45
N GLY A 572 -33.32 -21.72 -3.88
CA GLY A 572 -33.98 -21.01 -4.99
C GLY A 572 -33.45 -21.24 -6.43
N PRO A 573 -34.28 -21.23 -7.49
CA PRO A 573 -33.82 -21.59 -8.85
C PRO A 573 -32.83 -20.56 -9.44
N PRO A 574 -31.83 -20.96 -10.28
CA PRO A 574 -31.62 -22.23 -11.03
C PRO A 574 -30.80 -23.33 -10.30
N PHE A 575 -30.87 -24.59 -10.76
CA PHE A 575 -30.47 -25.80 -10.01
C PHE A 575 -29.08 -26.39 -10.37
N ILE A 576 -28.33 -26.84 -9.34
CA ILE A 576 -27.08 -27.61 -9.41
C ILE A 576 -27.20 -28.80 -8.45
N ALA A 577 -26.91 -30.03 -8.89
CA ALA A 577 -26.83 -31.21 -8.02
C ALA A 577 -25.39 -31.64 -7.74
N LEU A 578 -25.04 -31.79 -6.46
CA LEU A 578 -23.71 -32.23 -6.02
C LEU A 578 -23.80 -33.47 -5.12
N PRO A 579 -22.97 -34.51 -5.33
CA PRO A 579 -22.85 -35.61 -4.37
C PRO A 579 -22.12 -35.18 -3.09
N GLU A 580 -22.59 -35.57 -1.91
CA GLU A 580 -21.83 -35.46 -0.65
C GLU A 580 -21.23 -36.83 -0.29
N ILE A 581 -19.91 -36.94 -0.40
CA ILE A 581 -19.16 -38.18 -0.14
C ILE A 581 -18.28 -38.14 1.12
N PHE A 582 -18.10 -36.95 1.71
CA PHE A 582 -17.32 -36.73 2.94
C PHE A 582 -18.21 -36.49 4.17
N GLY A 583 -19.50 -36.32 3.94
CA GLY A 583 -20.53 -36.09 4.96
C GLY A 583 -20.85 -34.62 5.16
N LEU A 584 -22.11 -34.35 5.46
CA LEU A 584 -22.68 -33.00 5.53
C LEU A 584 -22.01 -32.12 6.61
N GLU A 585 -21.46 -32.74 7.65
CA GLU A 585 -20.73 -32.07 8.74
C GLU A 585 -19.22 -31.94 8.48
N SER A 586 -18.70 -32.51 7.38
CA SER A 586 -17.31 -32.30 6.96
C SER A 586 -17.03 -30.83 6.59
N GLY A 587 -18.10 -30.06 6.32
CA GLY A 587 -18.07 -28.66 5.96
C GLY A 587 -17.54 -28.40 4.54
N ARG A 588 -17.19 -29.42 3.75
CA ARG A 588 -16.49 -29.24 2.47
C ARG A 588 -17.42 -28.89 1.32
N ILE A 589 -18.25 -29.83 0.85
CA ILE A 589 -19.16 -29.60 -0.28
C ILE A 589 -20.32 -28.68 0.15
N ARG A 590 -20.65 -28.69 1.44
CA ARG A 590 -21.55 -27.70 2.05
C ARG A 590 -21.06 -26.25 1.92
N THR A 591 -19.75 -25.98 2.02
CA THR A 591 -19.22 -24.61 1.84
C THR A 591 -19.37 -24.15 0.39
N ASP A 592 -19.15 -25.04 -0.58
CA ASP A 592 -19.33 -24.73 -1.99
C ASP A 592 -20.81 -24.53 -2.34
N ALA A 593 -21.69 -25.37 -1.79
CA ALA A 593 -23.15 -25.20 -1.88
C ALA A 593 -23.63 -23.88 -1.26
N ASP A 594 -23.12 -23.49 -0.09
CA ASP A 594 -23.45 -22.21 0.55
C ASP A 594 -22.99 -21.01 -0.29
N ARG A 595 -21.80 -21.08 -0.88
CA ARG A 595 -21.26 -20.03 -1.77
C ARG A 595 -22.05 -19.92 -3.07
N LEU A 596 -22.46 -21.05 -3.65
CA LEU A 596 -23.36 -21.06 -4.81
C LEU A 596 -24.74 -20.47 -4.46
N GLY A 597 -25.25 -20.75 -3.25
CA GLY A 597 -26.45 -20.11 -2.72
C GLY A 597 -26.33 -18.60 -2.56
N GLU A 598 -25.18 -18.09 -2.10
CA GLU A 598 -24.88 -16.65 -2.05
C GLU A 598 -24.89 -15.98 -3.43
N LEU A 599 -24.58 -16.75 -4.48
CA LEU A 599 -24.61 -16.32 -5.89
C LEU A 599 -25.99 -16.48 -6.55
N GLY A 600 -26.99 -16.95 -5.80
CA GLY A 600 -28.38 -17.07 -6.27
C GLY A 600 -28.74 -18.38 -6.97
N TYR A 601 -27.97 -19.45 -6.77
CA TYR A 601 -28.25 -20.80 -7.28
C TYR A 601 -28.90 -21.70 -6.23
N ALA A 602 -29.79 -22.60 -6.65
CA ALA A 602 -30.28 -23.72 -5.88
C ALA A 602 -29.27 -24.84 -5.99
N VAL A 603 -28.71 -25.26 -4.86
CA VAL A 603 -27.81 -26.40 -4.83
C VAL A 603 -28.44 -27.53 -4.04
N VAL A 604 -28.76 -28.62 -4.73
CA VAL A 604 -29.20 -29.87 -4.13
C VAL A 604 -27.98 -30.71 -3.81
N LEU A 605 -27.66 -30.77 -2.53
CA LEU A 605 -26.62 -31.64 -1.99
C LEU A 605 -27.26 -32.98 -1.62
N VAL A 606 -26.79 -34.09 -2.21
CA VAL A 606 -27.35 -35.43 -2.02
C VAL A 606 -26.40 -36.28 -1.17
N ASP A 607 -26.87 -36.75 -0.01
CA ASP A 607 -26.13 -37.71 0.81
C ASP A 607 -26.27 -39.12 0.21
N LEU A 608 -25.17 -39.70 -0.26
CA LEU A 608 -25.22 -40.92 -1.08
C LEU A 608 -25.42 -42.21 -0.28
N THR A 609 -25.30 -42.18 1.05
CA THR A 609 -24.98 -43.42 1.81
C THR A 609 -25.34 -43.39 3.30
N ASP A 610 -26.29 -42.53 3.69
CA ASP A 610 -26.87 -42.50 5.04
C ASP A 610 -25.82 -42.60 6.18
N GLY A 611 -24.77 -41.77 6.10
CA GLY A 611 -23.80 -41.64 7.19
C GLY A 611 -22.52 -42.48 7.11
N ASP A 612 -22.30 -43.32 6.10
CA ASP A 612 -21.15 -44.24 6.10
C ASP A 612 -19.76 -43.56 5.89
N TYR A 613 -19.60 -42.22 5.90
CA TYR A 613 -18.56 -41.39 5.20
C TYR A 613 -17.11 -41.90 5.08
N VAL A 614 -16.42 -41.51 4.00
CA VAL A 614 -15.00 -41.85 3.77
C VAL A 614 -14.19 -41.43 5.01
N LYS A 615 -13.75 -42.41 5.80
CA LYS A 615 -13.10 -42.17 7.10
C LYS A 615 -11.65 -41.70 6.93
N GLU A 616 -10.99 -42.11 5.86
CA GLU A 616 -9.64 -41.70 5.49
C GLU A 616 -9.61 -41.28 4.02
N VAL A 617 -9.17 -40.05 3.78
CA VAL A 617 -8.94 -39.53 2.44
C VAL A 617 -7.45 -39.68 2.17
N ASP A 618 -7.08 -40.45 1.14
CA ASP A 618 -5.71 -40.57 0.63
C ASP A 618 -5.04 -39.18 0.48
N ASP A 619 -3.78 -39.05 0.89
CA ASP A 619 -2.94 -37.83 0.83
C ASP A 619 -2.91 -37.11 -0.55
N THR A 620 -3.24 -37.79 -1.65
CA THR A 620 -3.33 -37.20 -2.98
C THR A 620 -4.50 -36.23 -3.11
N LEU A 621 -5.66 -36.53 -2.51
CA LEU A 621 -6.87 -35.73 -2.69
C LEU A 621 -6.82 -34.40 -1.91
N PRO A 622 -6.36 -34.31 -0.64
CA PRO A 622 -6.08 -33.04 0.04
C PRO A 622 -5.02 -32.19 -0.66
N THR A 623 -4.10 -32.83 -1.40
CA THR A 623 -3.06 -32.13 -2.17
C THR A 623 -3.63 -31.56 -3.47
N TRP A 624 -4.48 -32.32 -4.18
CA TRP A 624 -5.22 -31.86 -5.35
C TRP A 624 -6.18 -30.70 -5.00
N ILE A 625 -6.96 -30.84 -3.91
CA ILE A 625 -7.89 -29.80 -3.43
C ILE A 625 -7.16 -28.49 -3.06
N ARG A 626 -5.99 -28.58 -2.40
CA ARG A 626 -5.17 -27.38 -2.09
C ARG A 626 -4.60 -26.71 -3.34
N LYS A 627 -4.37 -27.48 -4.40
CA LYS A 627 -3.81 -27.00 -5.67
C LYS A 627 -4.86 -26.35 -6.57
N HIS A 628 -6.10 -26.83 -6.51
CA HIS A 628 -7.21 -26.37 -7.35
C HIS A 628 -8.32 -25.72 -6.50
N LEU A 629 -8.03 -24.53 -5.96
CA LEU A 629 -8.96 -23.78 -5.11
C LEU A 629 -10.23 -23.39 -5.89
N TRP A 630 -11.38 -23.45 -5.20
CA TRP A 630 -12.70 -23.11 -5.72
C TRP A 630 -12.72 -21.77 -6.48
N ASP A 631 -12.20 -20.72 -5.84
CA ASP A 631 -12.23 -19.34 -6.36
C ASP A 631 -11.36 -19.14 -7.62
N SER A 632 -10.34 -19.98 -7.83
CA SER A 632 -9.37 -19.82 -8.92
C SER A 632 -9.56 -20.76 -10.10
N THR A 633 -10.28 -21.87 -9.89
CA THR A 633 -10.42 -22.94 -10.90
C THR A 633 -11.89 -23.26 -11.14
N ILE A 634 -12.65 -23.62 -10.12
CA ILE A 634 -14.02 -24.13 -10.33
C ILE A 634 -15.02 -23.00 -10.68
N ILE A 635 -14.97 -21.86 -9.97
CA ILE A 635 -15.84 -20.70 -10.29
C ILE A 635 -15.62 -20.20 -11.73
N ARG A 636 -14.37 -20.13 -12.17
CA ARG A 636 -14.03 -19.60 -13.50
C ARG A 636 -14.64 -20.47 -14.60
N HIS A 637 -14.47 -21.78 -14.51
CA HIS A 637 -15.01 -22.72 -15.50
C HIS A 637 -16.55 -22.81 -15.46
N LEU A 638 -17.16 -22.74 -14.28
CA LEU A 638 -18.62 -22.67 -14.13
C LEU A 638 -19.19 -21.38 -14.77
N GLN A 639 -18.55 -20.24 -14.54
CA GLN A 639 -18.95 -18.96 -15.11
C GLN A 639 -18.78 -18.95 -16.64
N ASP A 640 -17.66 -19.45 -17.16
CA ASP A 640 -17.41 -19.57 -18.59
C ASP A 640 -18.48 -20.45 -19.29
N ALA A 641 -18.86 -21.56 -18.67
CA ALA A 641 -19.92 -22.45 -19.19
C ALA A 641 -21.31 -21.78 -19.16
N ILE A 642 -21.62 -21.04 -18.11
CA ILE A 642 -22.87 -20.27 -18.00
C ILE A 642 -22.93 -19.17 -19.07
N ASP A 643 -21.81 -18.46 -19.27
CA ASP A 643 -21.71 -17.40 -20.25
C ASP A 643 -21.83 -17.94 -21.68
N TYR A 644 -21.26 -19.12 -21.96
CA TYR A 644 -21.45 -19.83 -23.24
C TYR A 644 -22.93 -20.18 -23.49
N MET A 645 -23.61 -20.78 -22.51
CA MET A 645 -25.01 -21.18 -22.66
C MET A 645 -25.96 -19.99 -22.81
N LYS A 646 -25.68 -18.87 -22.14
CA LYS A 646 -26.46 -17.62 -22.29
C LYS A 646 -26.14 -16.88 -23.58
N GLY A 647 -24.86 -16.84 -23.96
CA GLY A 647 -24.37 -16.04 -25.09
C GLY A 647 -24.58 -16.73 -26.43
N GLU A 648 -24.02 -17.93 -26.59
CA GLU A 648 -23.98 -18.65 -27.86
C GLU A 648 -25.23 -19.54 -28.07
N VAL A 649 -25.79 -20.06 -26.97
CA VAL A 649 -26.94 -20.99 -27.01
C VAL A 649 -28.28 -20.31 -26.67
N HIS A 650 -28.24 -19.05 -26.20
CA HIS A 650 -29.40 -18.23 -25.86
C HIS A 650 -30.36 -18.86 -24.82
N VAL A 651 -29.85 -19.66 -23.89
CA VAL A 651 -30.66 -20.21 -22.79
C VAL A 651 -30.87 -19.12 -21.74
N GLU A 652 -32.05 -18.49 -21.73
CA GLU A 652 -32.30 -17.31 -20.91
C GLU A 652 -32.63 -17.64 -19.44
N ARG A 653 -33.07 -18.88 -19.09
CA ARG A 653 -33.48 -19.29 -17.71
C ARG A 653 -33.31 -20.81 -17.46
N MET A 654 -33.05 -21.21 -16.21
CA MET A 654 -32.92 -22.62 -15.72
C MET A 654 -31.97 -23.53 -16.52
N MET A 655 -30.76 -23.69 -16.00
CA MET A 655 -29.75 -24.61 -16.52
C MET A 655 -29.34 -25.59 -15.42
N SER A 656 -29.20 -26.87 -15.77
CA SER A 656 -28.59 -27.85 -14.87
C SER A 656 -27.09 -27.91 -15.15
N TYR A 657 -26.29 -27.87 -14.11
CA TYR A 657 -24.84 -28.07 -14.18
C TYR A 657 -24.48 -29.24 -13.27
N GLY A 658 -23.97 -30.32 -13.86
CA GLY A 658 -23.81 -31.60 -13.15
C GLY A 658 -22.36 -32.09 -13.09
N TYR A 659 -21.96 -32.58 -11.92
CA TYR A 659 -20.78 -33.40 -11.71
C TYR A 659 -21.18 -34.82 -11.30
N CYS A 660 -20.48 -35.84 -11.80
CA CYS A 660 -20.73 -37.25 -11.45
C CYS A 660 -22.22 -37.62 -11.65
N TRP A 661 -22.88 -38.22 -10.65
CA TRP A 661 -24.30 -38.57 -10.68
C TRP A 661 -25.25 -37.37 -10.93
N GLY A 662 -24.83 -36.14 -10.63
CA GLY A 662 -25.59 -34.93 -10.98
C GLY A 662 -25.73 -34.71 -12.49
N ALA A 663 -24.78 -35.19 -13.29
CA ALA A 663 -24.87 -35.17 -14.75
C ALA A 663 -25.91 -36.17 -15.28
N TRP A 664 -26.03 -37.35 -14.66
CA TRP A 664 -27.06 -38.34 -15.01
C TRP A 664 -28.47 -37.84 -14.68
N VAL A 665 -28.65 -37.15 -13.54
CA VAL A 665 -29.92 -36.49 -13.21
C VAL A 665 -30.25 -35.39 -14.22
N GLY A 666 -29.28 -34.56 -14.59
CA GLY A 666 -29.46 -33.49 -15.58
C GLY A 666 -29.87 -34.02 -16.96
N SER A 667 -29.29 -35.14 -17.42
CA SER A 667 -29.69 -35.76 -18.69
C SER A 667 -31.11 -36.36 -18.62
N HIS A 668 -31.49 -36.97 -17.51
CA HIS A 668 -32.86 -37.48 -17.32
C HIS A 668 -33.91 -36.39 -17.30
N LEU A 669 -33.65 -35.28 -16.59
CA LEU A 669 -34.53 -34.12 -16.60
C LEU A 669 -34.67 -33.55 -18.02
N SER A 670 -33.57 -33.50 -18.77
CA SER A 670 -33.55 -33.05 -20.17
C SER A 670 -34.37 -33.95 -21.09
N ALA A 671 -34.55 -35.23 -20.76
CA ALA A 671 -35.29 -36.22 -21.56
C ALA A 671 -36.80 -36.26 -21.28
N MET A 672 -37.28 -35.57 -20.24
CA MET A 672 -38.69 -35.58 -19.86
C MET A 672 -39.57 -34.92 -20.92
N GLU A 673 -40.82 -35.40 -21.06
CA GLU A 673 -41.77 -34.86 -22.04
C GLU A 673 -42.03 -33.36 -21.84
N ASN A 674 -42.13 -32.94 -20.58
CA ASN A 674 -42.14 -31.55 -20.13
C ASN A 674 -40.83 -31.27 -19.37
N THR A 675 -39.72 -31.08 -20.09
CA THR A 675 -38.40 -30.84 -19.49
C THR A 675 -38.43 -29.58 -18.59
N PRO A 676 -38.08 -29.70 -17.29
CA PRO A 676 -38.05 -28.55 -16.38
C PRO A 676 -36.78 -27.69 -16.53
N ILE A 677 -35.85 -28.11 -17.39
CA ILE A 677 -34.59 -27.39 -17.67
C ILE A 677 -34.50 -27.01 -19.14
N LEU A 678 -33.91 -25.84 -19.41
CA LEU A 678 -33.78 -25.27 -20.76
C LEU A 678 -32.40 -25.49 -21.38
N GLY A 679 -31.47 -26.11 -20.63
CA GLY A 679 -30.15 -26.52 -21.10
C GLY A 679 -29.36 -27.26 -20.01
N HIS A 680 -28.42 -28.11 -20.40
CA HIS A 680 -27.59 -28.87 -19.48
C HIS A 680 -26.12 -28.86 -19.87
N VAL A 681 -25.24 -28.63 -18.87
CA VAL A 681 -23.79 -28.78 -19.00
C VAL A 681 -23.33 -29.95 -18.12
N SER A 682 -22.62 -30.90 -18.74
CA SER A 682 -22.22 -32.16 -18.11
C SER A 682 -20.71 -32.35 -18.17
N PHE A 683 -20.04 -32.35 -17.02
CA PHE A 683 -18.69 -32.87 -16.84
C PHE A 683 -18.84 -34.32 -16.36
N HIS A 684 -18.19 -35.32 -16.97
CA HIS A 684 -18.02 -36.72 -16.51
C HIS A 684 -18.55 -37.86 -17.41
N PRO A 685 -18.06 -39.11 -17.18
CA PRO A 685 -18.51 -40.32 -17.89
C PRO A 685 -19.84 -40.86 -17.37
N SER A 686 -20.53 -40.16 -16.46
CA SER A 686 -21.69 -40.65 -15.72
C SER A 686 -22.93 -40.93 -16.57
N TRP A 687 -22.92 -40.61 -17.86
CA TRP A 687 -23.89 -41.20 -18.78
C TRP A 687 -23.76 -42.73 -18.82
N ILE A 688 -22.56 -43.30 -18.63
CA ILE A 688 -22.36 -44.75 -18.52
C ILE A 688 -23.20 -45.39 -17.41
N VAL A 689 -23.58 -44.63 -16.37
CA VAL A 689 -24.52 -45.09 -15.33
C VAL A 689 -25.80 -45.61 -15.96
N GLU A 690 -26.27 -44.96 -17.02
CA GLU A 690 -27.46 -45.42 -17.75
C GLU A 690 -27.26 -46.81 -18.34
N ASN A 691 -26.07 -47.11 -18.87
CA ASN A 691 -25.75 -48.47 -19.33
C ASN A 691 -25.58 -49.45 -18.17
N ILE A 692 -25.06 -48.99 -17.02
CA ILE A 692 -24.91 -49.84 -15.82
C ILE A 692 -26.28 -50.24 -15.29
N LEU A 693 -27.23 -49.31 -15.24
CA LEU A 693 -28.56 -49.53 -14.67
C LEU A 693 -29.51 -50.25 -15.64
N ASN A 694 -29.51 -49.84 -16.91
CA ASN A 694 -30.51 -50.27 -17.89
C ASN A 694 -29.94 -51.19 -18.98
N GLY A 695 -28.67 -51.59 -18.85
CA GLY A 695 -27.98 -52.49 -19.77
C GLY A 695 -27.26 -51.76 -20.91
N GLU A 696 -26.37 -52.49 -21.58
CA GLU A 696 -25.53 -51.95 -22.66
C GLU A 696 -26.39 -51.31 -23.78
N GLY A 697 -26.11 -50.04 -24.11
CA GLY A 697 -26.79 -49.29 -25.16
C GLY A 697 -27.89 -48.35 -24.67
N ALA A 698 -28.30 -48.44 -23.41
CA ALA A 698 -29.33 -47.58 -22.81
C ALA A 698 -28.98 -46.07 -22.90
N VAL A 699 -27.69 -45.71 -22.81
CA VAL A 699 -27.20 -44.35 -23.04
C VAL A 699 -27.66 -43.76 -24.37
N ASN A 700 -27.60 -44.56 -25.44
CA ASN A 700 -27.99 -44.09 -26.76
C ASN A 700 -29.50 -43.94 -26.87
N GLU A 701 -30.28 -44.76 -26.17
CA GLU A 701 -31.73 -44.59 -26.10
C GLU A 701 -32.12 -43.34 -25.29
N LEU A 702 -31.48 -43.10 -24.14
CA LEU A 702 -31.65 -41.87 -23.38
C LEU A 702 -31.33 -40.64 -24.24
N ALA A 703 -30.19 -40.64 -24.94
CA ALA A 703 -29.77 -39.55 -25.82
C ALA A 703 -30.84 -39.19 -26.87
N LYS A 704 -31.55 -40.17 -27.44
CA LYS A 704 -32.61 -39.92 -28.45
C LYS A 704 -33.83 -39.18 -27.89
N THR A 705 -34.02 -39.23 -26.57
CA THR A 705 -35.20 -38.65 -25.90
C THR A 705 -34.95 -37.26 -25.34
N ILE A 706 -33.72 -36.74 -25.42
CA ILE A 706 -33.32 -35.42 -24.93
C ILE A 706 -34.09 -34.31 -25.67
N ARG A 707 -34.58 -33.34 -24.90
CA ARG A 707 -35.39 -32.21 -25.36
C ARG A 707 -34.79 -30.84 -25.03
N ALA A 708 -33.65 -30.80 -24.34
CA ALA A 708 -32.93 -29.58 -24.00
C ALA A 708 -31.48 -29.60 -24.55
N PRO A 709 -30.93 -28.45 -25.01
CA PRO A 709 -29.54 -28.33 -25.45
C PRO A 709 -28.52 -28.91 -24.46
N GLN A 710 -27.47 -29.56 -24.97
CA GLN A 710 -26.45 -30.25 -24.18
C GLN A 710 -25.04 -29.76 -24.53
N LEU A 711 -24.26 -29.37 -23.53
CA LEU A 711 -22.81 -29.20 -23.66
C LEU A 711 -22.11 -30.30 -22.86
N LEU A 712 -21.50 -31.26 -23.55
CA LEU A 712 -20.75 -32.34 -22.91
C LEU A 712 -19.27 -31.96 -22.81
N LEU A 713 -18.68 -32.21 -21.65
CA LEU A 713 -17.28 -31.90 -21.37
C LEU A 713 -16.56 -33.21 -21.02
N SER A 714 -15.93 -33.81 -22.03
CA SER A 714 -15.29 -35.13 -21.95
C SER A 714 -13.83 -34.99 -21.52
N ALA A 715 -13.28 -35.96 -20.79
CA ALA A 715 -11.84 -36.07 -20.53
C ALA A 715 -11.20 -37.28 -21.24
N GLY A 716 -9.87 -37.35 -21.22
CA GLY A 716 -9.11 -38.38 -21.93
C GLY A 716 -9.29 -39.82 -21.41
N ASP A 717 -9.92 -40.01 -20.25
CA ASP A 717 -10.26 -41.31 -19.67
C ASP A 717 -11.78 -41.61 -19.69
N ASP A 718 -12.58 -40.77 -20.33
CA ASP A 718 -14.01 -40.99 -20.50
C ASP A 718 -14.33 -41.95 -21.66
N PRO A 719 -15.45 -42.71 -21.61
CA PRO A 719 -15.84 -43.62 -22.68
C PRO A 719 -16.00 -42.92 -24.04
N ASP A 720 -15.52 -43.58 -25.10
CA ASP A 720 -15.56 -43.06 -26.48
C ASP A 720 -16.95 -42.60 -26.94
N PHE A 721 -18.03 -43.16 -26.37
CA PHE A 721 -19.39 -42.81 -26.76
C PHE A 721 -19.83 -41.40 -26.35
N ILE A 722 -19.18 -40.77 -25.36
CA ILE A 722 -19.47 -39.38 -24.95
C ILE A 722 -18.46 -38.34 -25.47
N GLN A 723 -17.38 -38.78 -26.11
CA GLN A 723 -16.39 -37.89 -26.72
C GLN A 723 -16.96 -37.25 -28.00
N ARG A 724 -16.25 -36.24 -28.52
CA ARG A 724 -16.58 -35.68 -29.83
C ARG A 724 -16.61 -36.79 -30.88
N ASP A 725 -17.66 -36.76 -31.68
CA ASP A 725 -18.00 -37.76 -32.71
C ASP A 725 -18.32 -39.17 -32.19
N GLY A 726 -18.44 -39.33 -30.87
CA GLY A 726 -19.03 -40.49 -30.22
C GLY A 726 -20.51 -40.68 -30.56
N SER A 727 -21.10 -41.81 -30.16
CA SER A 727 -22.51 -42.11 -30.47
C SER A 727 -23.47 -41.11 -29.85
N VAL A 728 -23.21 -40.63 -28.63
CA VAL A 728 -24.06 -39.62 -27.96
C VAL A 728 -24.00 -38.30 -28.70
N HIS A 729 -22.80 -37.81 -29.07
CA HIS A 729 -22.64 -36.58 -29.83
C HIS A 729 -23.45 -36.63 -31.13
N LYS A 730 -23.29 -37.72 -31.91
CA LYS A 730 -23.98 -37.94 -33.17
C LYS A 730 -25.50 -37.98 -33.02
N ILE A 731 -26.01 -38.57 -31.93
CA ILE A 731 -27.44 -38.60 -31.64
C ILE A 731 -27.92 -37.18 -31.31
N LEU A 732 -27.25 -36.48 -30.39
CA LEU A 732 -27.65 -35.16 -29.92
C LEU A 732 -27.72 -34.12 -31.05
N ILE A 733 -26.71 -34.06 -31.93
CA ILE A 733 -26.70 -33.10 -33.05
C ILE A 733 -27.73 -33.43 -34.13
N ALA A 734 -28.21 -34.69 -34.18
CA ALA A 734 -29.28 -35.10 -35.08
C ALA A 734 -30.70 -34.79 -34.53
N LEU A 735 -30.81 -34.32 -33.28
CA LEU A 735 -32.10 -33.99 -32.65
C LEU A 735 -32.64 -32.64 -33.13
N GLY A 736 -33.38 -32.64 -34.24
CA GLY A 736 -34.31 -31.57 -34.64
C GLY A 736 -33.98 -30.15 -34.17
N THR A 737 -34.84 -29.57 -33.33
CA THR A 737 -34.78 -28.16 -32.90
C THR A 737 -33.66 -27.82 -31.91
N ILE A 738 -33.04 -28.82 -31.28
CA ILE A 738 -32.01 -28.61 -30.26
C ILE A 738 -30.60 -28.98 -30.72
N GLY A 739 -30.46 -29.76 -31.79
CA GLY A 739 -29.19 -30.37 -32.18
C GLY A 739 -28.12 -29.36 -32.58
N GLN A 740 -28.49 -28.23 -33.19
CA GLN A 740 -27.57 -27.14 -33.50
C GLN A 740 -26.98 -26.43 -32.26
N TYR A 741 -27.54 -26.73 -31.09
CA TYR A 741 -27.17 -26.17 -29.80
C TYR A 741 -26.50 -27.19 -28.89
N CYS A 742 -26.22 -28.39 -29.40
CA CYS A 742 -25.51 -29.43 -28.68
C CYS A 742 -24.06 -29.52 -29.20
N ASP A 743 -23.08 -29.62 -28.29
CA ASP A 743 -21.67 -29.82 -28.65
C ASP A 743 -20.92 -30.62 -27.57
N VAL A 744 -19.73 -31.11 -27.92
CA VAL A 744 -18.80 -31.79 -27.01
C VAL A 744 -17.45 -31.10 -26.99
N HIS A 745 -16.97 -30.68 -25.84
CA HIS A 745 -15.60 -30.20 -25.67
C HIS A 745 -14.73 -31.28 -25.03
N ASP A 746 -13.69 -31.71 -25.73
CA ASP A 746 -12.79 -32.76 -25.23
C ASP A 746 -11.58 -32.16 -24.52
N TYR A 747 -11.25 -32.74 -23.36
CA TYR A 747 -10.07 -32.45 -22.56
C TYR A 747 -9.16 -33.69 -22.49
N PRO A 748 -8.45 -34.04 -23.59
CA PRO A 748 -7.73 -35.30 -23.72
C PRO A 748 -6.54 -35.45 -22.74
N THR A 749 -6.07 -34.35 -22.18
CA THR A 749 -4.98 -34.33 -21.19
C THR A 749 -5.48 -34.37 -19.74
N MET A 750 -6.78 -34.23 -19.53
CA MET A 750 -7.41 -34.37 -18.22
C MET A 750 -7.76 -35.83 -17.98
N LYS A 751 -7.75 -36.22 -16.70
CA LYS A 751 -8.28 -37.48 -16.21
C LYS A 751 -9.33 -37.18 -15.16
N HIS A 752 -10.55 -37.64 -15.35
CA HIS A 752 -11.64 -37.47 -14.39
C HIS A 752 -11.57 -38.57 -13.33
N GLY A 753 -11.54 -38.17 -12.05
CA GLY A 753 -11.74 -39.12 -10.95
C GLY A 753 -13.21 -39.54 -10.87
N TRP A 754 -13.49 -40.84 -10.76
CA TRP A 754 -14.81 -41.33 -10.37
C TRP A 754 -15.04 -41.00 -8.89
N VAL A 755 -15.99 -40.12 -8.61
CA VAL A 755 -16.42 -39.83 -7.24
C VAL A 755 -17.71 -40.61 -6.98
N THR A 756 -17.60 -41.94 -7.02
CA THR A 756 -18.63 -42.84 -6.52
C THR A 756 -18.13 -43.41 -5.22
N ARG A 757 -18.99 -43.37 -4.21
CA ARG A 757 -18.64 -43.90 -2.91
C ARG A 757 -18.90 -45.41 -2.92
N GLY A 758 -17.86 -46.18 -2.60
CA GLY A 758 -17.92 -47.64 -2.50
C GLY A 758 -17.72 -48.36 -3.84
N ASP A 759 -17.60 -49.68 -3.76
CA ASP A 759 -17.49 -50.56 -4.92
C ASP A 759 -18.89 -50.76 -5.50
N LEU A 760 -19.19 -50.24 -6.69
CA LEU A 760 -20.50 -50.43 -7.31
C LEU A 760 -20.78 -51.89 -7.71
N SER A 761 -19.78 -52.78 -7.63
CA SER A 761 -20.00 -54.22 -7.74
C SER A 761 -20.51 -54.87 -6.45
N ASP A 762 -20.45 -54.15 -5.31
CA ASP A 762 -21.10 -54.52 -4.06
C ASP A 762 -22.61 -54.19 -4.13
N PRO A 763 -23.50 -55.19 -3.98
CA PRO A 763 -24.95 -54.97 -4.13
C PRO A 763 -25.54 -53.96 -3.14
N ASP A 764 -25.04 -53.91 -1.91
CA ASP A 764 -25.57 -53.01 -0.88
C ASP A 764 -25.20 -51.55 -1.17
N THR A 765 -23.95 -51.33 -1.61
CA THR A 765 -23.47 -50.03 -2.07
C THR A 765 -24.24 -49.56 -3.31
N HIS A 766 -24.43 -50.46 -4.28
CA HIS A 766 -25.20 -50.19 -5.48
C HIS A 766 -26.64 -49.74 -5.14
N ASP A 767 -27.33 -50.49 -4.28
CA ASP A 767 -28.70 -50.20 -3.89
C ASP A 767 -28.81 -48.89 -3.08
N ALA A 768 -27.84 -48.58 -2.22
CA ALA A 768 -27.83 -47.34 -1.45
C ALA A 768 -27.68 -46.09 -2.35
N VAL A 769 -26.71 -46.12 -3.27
CA VAL A 769 -26.48 -45.02 -4.23
C VAL A 769 -27.67 -44.87 -5.18
N PHE A 770 -28.27 -46.00 -5.60
CA PHE A 770 -29.46 -46.02 -6.43
C PHE A 770 -30.63 -45.30 -5.74
N ARG A 771 -30.97 -45.70 -4.51
CA ARG A 771 -32.08 -45.07 -3.76
C ARG A 771 -31.88 -43.56 -3.59
N ALA A 772 -30.68 -43.15 -3.17
CA ALA A 772 -30.37 -41.74 -2.92
C ALA A 772 -30.58 -40.82 -4.14
N TRP A 773 -30.21 -41.29 -5.35
CA TRP A 773 -30.36 -40.49 -6.57
C TRP A 773 -31.69 -40.70 -7.29
N HIS A 774 -32.14 -41.95 -7.42
CA HIS A 774 -33.30 -42.32 -8.24
C HIS A 774 -34.62 -42.21 -7.48
N GLU A 775 -34.65 -42.69 -6.24
CA GLU A 775 -35.88 -42.74 -5.43
C GLU A 775 -36.07 -41.46 -4.59
N ASP A 776 -34.98 -40.80 -4.17
CA ASP A 776 -35.04 -39.61 -3.32
C ASP A 776 -34.79 -38.30 -4.09
N ALA A 777 -33.57 -38.09 -4.61
CA ALA A 777 -33.19 -36.79 -5.17
C ALA A 777 -33.97 -36.42 -6.43
N LEU A 778 -34.11 -37.34 -7.38
CA LEU A 778 -34.76 -37.06 -8.67
C LEU A 778 -36.25 -36.69 -8.50
N PRO A 779 -37.09 -37.40 -7.71
CA PRO A 779 -38.45 -36.98 -7.42
C PRO A 779 -38.53 -35.63 -6.72
N PHE A 780 -37.68 -35.38 -5.71
CA PHE A 780 -37.66 -34.11 -5.00
C PHE A 780 -37.31 -32.92 -5.92
N ILE A 781 -36.34 -33.08 -6.83
CA ILE A 781 -35.99 -32.04 -7.81
C ILE A 781 -37.17 -31.74 -8.76
N LYS A 782 -37.95 -32.76 -9.13
CA LYS A 782 -39.18 -32.59 -9.93
C LYS A 782 -40.23 -31.79 -9.17
N GLU A 783 -40.36 -31.98 -7.86
CA GLU A 783 -41.29 -31.20 -7.03
C GLU A 783 -40.87 -29.74 -6.84
N LEU A 784 -39.57 -29.46 -6.76
CA LEU A 784 -39.04 -28.09 -6.61
C LEU A 784 -39.11 -27.25 -7.89
N CYS A 785 -39.07 -27.91 -9.05
CA CYS A 785 -39.12 -27.26 -10.35
C CYS A 785 -40.36 -27.76 -11.13
N PRO A 786 -41.60 -27.49 -10.63
CA PRO A 786 -42.80 -27.82 -11.38
C PRO A 786 -42.88 -26.90 -12.61
N VAL A 787 -43.24 -27.50 -13.75
CA VAL A 787 -43.29 -26.88 -15.09
C VAL A 787 -44.07 -25.57 -15.10
#